data_AF-A0A928H5W4-F1
#
_entry.id   AF-A0A928H5W4-F1
#
_cell.length_a   1.000
_cell.length_b   1.000
_cell.length_c   1.000
_cell.angle_alpha   90.00
_cell.angle_beta   90.00
_cell.angle_gamma   90.00
#
_symmetry.space_group_name_H-M   'P 1'
#
loop_
_entity.id
_entity.type
_entity.pdbx_description
1 polymer ?
#
loop_
_entity_poly.entity_id
_entity_poly.type
_entity_poly.pdbx_seq_one_letter_code
_entity_poly.pdbx_strand_id
1 'polypeptide(L)'
;MKSFSRFAVAASLCVALPSFADDSFIRELSLIADTNAVIEVASGTETVIERLSGARGTITKTGGGKLRILKMDNSKVRFDVQEGKLFFDRQMPRVCADAFLHVDASRADTLELEEQNGTNFVVRWNDVRGNGMFATNCLAGPSWRTNPENRRAFISDVTQNGLQVVDFGPIMFKAYTNEFGEALGYGATMIWSKTCTNAYEVYEVISDTPEIATIPNDYPQFKDKDGVWATSFLSSSLDRAGNYRERIGSTSWPNVFYDSSVNYGWSHGLVYHNGTLKAANSNGASGKFSIGAGFSLLGFTTREYNAEKNYSDYAARLNSFARDYNYTFGGQRLAEYLIFTNRLDDADRTALQEYLNSKWRGSFTVSYVVSSLSVSPGADVEFAAGVSVKIANVSEGADLTVEIGSFELNALLNPEAYFHVDADALSTLSLDEQNGTNFVNRWDDVLSNGVHATASTTKFGNWLPDPENRRPFVSEEKLNNRPVIDFGSLQVASHTNELGYGVGYGASMKWSKRLPSASRELFTVVCDTDDVKTLYGSGNVKVAEFGQAYICDPDKQYGSRGKLMSNNWPYIVHDHGYNNEIKNGSIYADGVLKHWESIVGAGFHVMQFILPGSSDRMIRPSQFASSYVKYGGEYKRVLGGTKIAEYIVFDHPLDPVVRTNIYTALRTKWFNDARTVRKFGNLTVGAGASLSIPWNDVVVTNCLTVGGNLTVASVSAAAIRLASTAADVSGNLTLEDGAAITVDMLADGTFASLSATQLEFLGGGKVVFSALAGLKPRVGEMKILSGGFTAPLENLTVDASAIPKFSVCLKEKEDGLYAVVSPKGTVLLVR
;
A
#
# COMPACT_ATOMS: atom_id res chain seq x y z
N MET A 1 33.13 -1.57 -18.67
CA MET A 1 32.78 -0.76 -17.48
C MET A 1 31.71 0.23 -17.93
N LYS A 2 30.52 0.25 -17.32
CA LYS A 2 29.56 1.37 -17.46
C LYS A 2 29.76 2.31 -16.26
N SER A 3 29.54 3.61 -16.45
CA SER A 3 29.82 4.63 -15.43
C SER A 3 28.86 4.54 -14.24
N PHE A 4 29.38 4.64 -13.01
CA PHE A 4 28.58 4.75 -11.78
C PHE A 4 28.53 6.22 -11.32
N SER A 5 27.58 7.00 -11.86
CA SER A 5 27.36 8.39 -11.47
C SER A 5 26.25 8.53 -10.43
N ARG A 6 26.61 8.80 -9.17
CA ARG A 6 25.69 9.38 -8.17
C ARG A 6 25.54 10.87 -8.46
N PHE A 7 24.33 11.34 -8.76
CA PHE A 7 24.04 12.77 -8.92
C PHE A 7 23.32 13.31 -7.67
N ALA A 8 24.01 14.16 -6.91
CA ALA A 8 23.39 15.01 -5.90
C ALA A 8 23.23 16.42 -6.49
N VAL A 9 22.00 16.82 -6.80
CA VAL A 9 21.71 18.07 -7.53
C VAL A 9 21.70 19.25 -6.55
N ALA A 10 22.86 19.85 -6.33
CA ALA A 10 23.02 20.96 -5.40
C ALA A 10 22.50 22.30 -5.99
N ALA A 11 21.55 22.92 -5.28
CA ALA A 11 21.19 24.34 -5.27
C ALA A 11 21.02 25.10 -6.61
N SER A 12 19.77 25.48 -6.91
CA SER A 12 19.40 26.58 -7.82
C SER A 12 20.06 26.57 -9.21
N LEU A 13 20.01 25.43 -9.89
CA LEU A 13 20.20 25.38 -11.33
C LEU A 13 19.02 24.65 -11.97
N CYS A 14 18.47 25.18 -13.06
CA CYS A 14 17.57 24.43 -13.93
C CYS A 14 18.42 23.41 -14.69
N VAL A 15 18.73 22.29 -14.04
CA VAL A 15 19.39 21.16 -14.68
C VAL A 15 18.35 20.46 -15.53
N ALA A 16 18.23 20.90 -16.78
CA ALA A 16 17.90 19.98 -17.86
C ALA A 16 18.97 18.88 -17.80
N LEU A 17 18.59 17.67 -17.41
CA LEU A 17 19.43 16.51 -17.64
C LEU A 17 19.69 16.43 -19.15
N PRO A 18 20.92 16.13 -19.60
CA PRO A 18 21.22 16.11 -21.03
C PRO A 18 20.28 15.13 -21.72
N SER A 19 19.64 15.55 -22.81
CA SER A 19 18.68 14.76 -23.59
C SER A 19 19.24 13.35 -23.85
N PHE A 20 18.72 12.35 -23.13
CA PHE A 20 19.27 11.00 -23.19
C PHE A 20 18.88 10.36 -24.52
N ALA A 21 19.88 10.14 -25.39
CA ALA A 21 19.69 9.63 -26.75
C ALA A 21 19.61 8.09 -26.84
N ASP A 22 19.80 7.40 -25.71
CA ASP A 22 19.75 5.96 -25.52
C ASP A 22 18.96 5.65 -24.24
N ASP A 23 18.48 4.41 -24.08
CA ASP A 23 17.77 3.97 -22.86
C ASP A 23 18.63 4.22 -21.59
N SER A 24 18.13 5.12 -20.74
CA SER A 24 18.93 5.70 -19.65
C SER A 24 18.51 5.15 -18.28
N PHE A 25 19.48 5.05 -17.36
CA PHE A 25 19.27 4.41 -16.05
C PHE A 25 19.91 5.21 -14.91
N ILE A 26 19.09 5.59 -13.94
CA ILE A 26 19.45 6.42 -12.79
C ILE A 26 19.26 5.58 -11.51
N ARG A 27 20.36 5.08 -10.91
CA ARG A 27 20.29 4.25 -9.67
C ARG A 27 19.62 5.00 -8.51
N GLU A 28 19.84 6.30 -8.40
CA GLU A 28 19.13 7.15 -7.44
C GLU A 28 19.01 8.59 -7.96
N LEU A 29 17.79 9.14 -7.95
CA LEU A 29 17.51 10.57 -8.08
C LEU A 29 17.04 11.08 -6.72
N SER A 30 17.81 11.98 -6.10
CA SER A 30 17.46 12.57 -4.81
C SER A 30 17.11 14.05 -4.98
N LEU A 31 15.86 14.41 -4.70
CA LEU A 31 15.37 15.79 -4.81
C LEU A 31 15.80 16.62 -3.59
N ILE A 32 16.17 17.88 -3.82
CA ILE A 32 16.36 18.86 -2.74
C ILE A 32 15.06 19.67 -2.58
N ALA A 33 14.80 20.14 -1.36
CA ALA A 33 13.60 20.88 -1.02
C ALA A 33 13.34 22.04 -2.00
N ASP A 34 12.13 22.05 -2.56
CA ASP A 34 11.60 23.04 -3.50
C ASP A 34 12.40 23.19 -4.82
N THR A 35 13.09 22.11 -5.23
CA THR A 35 13.64 21.99 -6.58
C THR A 35 12.58 21.57 -7.60
N ASN A 36 12.68 22.11 -8.82
CA ASN A 36 12.02 21.59 -10.01
C ASN A 36 13.10 20.96 -10.91
N ALA A 37 12.99 19.66 -11.18
CA ALA A 37 13.86 18.92 -12.09
C ALA A 37 13.12 18.65 -13.41
N VAL A 38 13.79 18.86 -14.55
CA VAL A 38 13.22 18.58 -15.87
C VAL A 38 13.90 17.34 -16.45
N ILE A 39 13.09 16.35 -16.82
CA ILE A 39 13.52 15.09 -17.42
C ILE A 39 12.90 14.97 -18.81
N GLU A 40 13.70 15.31 -19.82
CA GLU A 40 13.35 15.10 -21.22
C GLU A 40 13.68 13.66 -21.62
N VAL A 41 12.71 12.95 -22.22
CA VAL A 41 12.91 11.59 -22.75
C VAL A 41 12.46 11.56 -24.20
N ALA A 42 13.37 11.24 -25.12
CA ALA A 42 13.10 11.28 -26.55
C ALA A 42 12.05 10.25 -26.99
N SER A 43 11.24 10.58 -28.01
CA SER A 43 10.22 9.66 -28.51
C SER A 43 10.83 8.33 -28.97
N GLY A 44 10.24 7.22 -28.53
CA GLY A 44 10.75 5.86 -28.78
C GLY A 44 11.82 5.37 -27.79
N THR A 45 12.25 6.16 -26.80
CA THR A 45 13.23 5.77 -25.77
C THR A 45 12.60 5.66 -24.37
N GLU A 46 13.25 4.92 -23.47
CA GLU A 46 12.89 4.87 -22.05
C GLU A 46 13.98 5.45 -21.12
N THR A 47 13.58 6.07 -20.03
CA THR A 47 14.46 6.45 -18.91
C THR A 47 13.93 5.87 -17.62
N VAL A 48 14.78 5.17 -16.88
CA VAL A 48 14.44 4.43 -15.67
C VAL A 48 15.10 5.06 -14.45
N ILE A 49 14.31 5.43 -13.45
CA ILE A 49 14.75 5.80 -12.11
C ILE A 49 14.53 4.60 -11.20
N GLU A 50 15.61 3.97 -10.76
CA GLU A 50 15.57 2.83 -9.84
C GLU A 50 15.10 3.24 -8.44
N ARG A 51 15.51 4.43 -7.97
CA ARG A 51 15.12 4.98 -6.67
C ARG A 51 14.91 6.49 -6.74
N LEU A 52 13.74 6.95 -6.33
CA LEU A 52 13.41 8.36 -6.15
C LEU A 52 13.37 8.70 -4.65
N SER A 53 14.28 9.56 -4.19
CA SER A 53 14.46 9.92 -2.78
C SER A 53 14.52 11.44 -2.57
N GLY A 54 14.86 11.89 -1.36
CA GLY A 54 15.05 13.31 -1.03
C GLY A 54 13.83 13.99 -0.40
N ALA A 55 13.70 15.30 -0.60
CA ALA A 55 12.67 16.16 -0.04
C ALA A 55 11.63 16.61 -1.10
N ARG A 56 10.61 17.40 -0.69
CA ARG A 56 9.58 17.93 -1.60
C ARG A 56 10.21 18.60 -2.82
N GLY A 57 9.71 18.28 -4.01
CA GLY A 57 10.14 18.88 -5.27
C GLY A 57 9.25 18.42 -6.43
N THR A 58 9.43 19.05 -7.58
CA THR A 58 8.68 18.75 -8.81
C THR A 58 9.56 18.02 -9.83
N ILE A 59 9.05 16.97 -10.46
CA ILE A 59 9.64 16.35 -11.65
C ILE A 59 8.73 16.66 -12.85
N THR A 60 9.20 17.54 -13.73
CA THR A 60 8.56 17.82 -15.02
C THR A 60 9.10 16.86 -16.07
N LYS A 61 8.21 16.13 -16.74
CA LYS A 61 8.52 15.12 -17.76
C LYS A 61 8.12 15.66 -19.14
N THR A 62 9.12 15.83 -20.02
CA THR A 62 8.98 16.31 -21.40
C THR A 62 9.48 15.27 -22.42
N GLY A 63 9.30 15.52 -23.71
CA GLY A 63 9.63 14.60 -24.80
C GLY A 63 8.65 13.43 -24.93
N GLY A 64 8.41 12.95 -26.14
CA GLY A 64 7.46 11.85 -26.42
C GLY A 64 7.87 10.46 -25.92
N GLY A 65 8.92 10.32 -25.10
CA GLY A 65 9.41 9.05 -24.55
C GLY A 65 8.81 8.66 -23.19
N LYS A 66 9.27 7.54 -22.64
CA LYS A 66 8.74 6.93 -21.40
C LYS A 66 9.68 7.15 -20.21
N LEU A 67 9.16 7.67 -19.10
CA LEU A 67 9.86 7.76 -17.81
C LEU A 67 9.30 6.70 -16.85
N ARG A 68 10.15 5.80 -16.39
CA ARG A 68 9.82 4.68 -15.49
C ARG A 68 10.38 4.91 -14.09
N ILE A 69 9.58 4.69 -13.06
CA ILE A 69 9.98 4.71 -11.64
C ILE A 69 9.88 3.27 -11.09
N LEU A 70 10.93 2.78 -10.40
CA LEU A 70 10.94 1.43 -9.78
C LEU A 70 10.76 1.43 -8.25
N LYS A 71 11.17 2.49 -7.56
CA LYS A 71 10.98 2.71 -6.12
C LYS A 71 10.91 4.19 -5.78
N MET A 72 10.10 4.54 -4.80
CA MET A 72 9.91 5.91 -4.31
C MET A 72 9.93 5.94 -2.78
N ASP A 73 10.98 6.55 -2.23
CA ASP A 73 11.12 6.79 -0.78
C ASP A 73 10.69 8.23 -0.42
N ASN A 74 10.46 9.08 -1.42
CA ASN A 74 10.06 10.48 -1.28
C ASN A 74 8.60 10.66 -1.74
N SER A 75 7.66 10.52 -0.81
CA SER A 75 6.23 10.69 -1.09
C SER A 75 5.80 12.15 -1.32
N LYS A 76 6.68 13.11 -1.00
CA LYS A 76 6.42 14.55 -1.20
C LYS A 76 6.81 15.04 -2.60
N VAL A 77 7.07 14.13 -3.55
CA VAL A 77 7.28 14.48 -4.95
C VAL A 77 5.96 14.89 -5.62
N ARG A 78 6.07 15.84 -6.55
CA ARG A 78 5.05 16.25 -7.49
C ARG A 78 5.51 15.89 -8.90
N PHE A 79 4.64 15.34 -9.74
CA PHE A 79 4.93 15.10 -11.15
C PHE A 79 4.14 16.05 -12.04
N ASP A 80 4.76 16.47 -13.14
CA ASP A 80 4.15 17.27 -14.19
C ASP A 80 4.50 16.68 -15.55
N VAL A 81 3.60 15.84 -16.08
CA VAL A 81 3.80 15.08 -17.32
C VAL A 81 3.27 15.92 -18.48
N GLN A 82 4.17 16.60 -19.16
CA GLN A 82 3.85 17.51 -20.27
C GLN A 82 3.80 16.76 -21.61
N GLU A 83 4.65 15.76 -21.78
CA GLU A 83 4.70 14.94 -23.00
C GLU A 83 5.08 13.48 -22.70
N GLY A 84 4.67 12.57 -23.59
CA GLY A 84 5.00 11.16 -23.52
C GLY A 84 4.35 10.48 -22.32
N LYS A 85 5.11 9.61 -21.64
CA LYS A 85 4.57 8.67 -20.65
C LYS A 85 5.33 8.69 -19.32
N LEU A 86 4.59 8.63 -18.21
CA LEU A 86 5.10 8.30 -16.88
C LEU A 86 4.60 6.90 -16.49
N PHE A 87 5.48 6.05 -15.92
CA PHE A 87 5.18 4.65 -15.63
C PHE A 87 5.70 4.25 -14.26
N PHE A 88 4.80 3.85 -13.36
CA PHE A 88 5.16 3.30 -12.06
C PHE A 88 5.23 1.79 -12.16
N ASP A 89 6.47 1.27 -12.21
CA ASP A 89 6.71 -0.15 -12.37
C ASP A 89 6.79 -0.87 -11.02
N ARG A 90 6.75 -2.20 -11.12
CA ARG A 90 7.12 -3.14 -10.08
C ARG A 90 8.09 -4.16 -10.68
N GLN A 91 9.27 -3.67 -11.05
CA GLN A 91 10.28 -4.55 -11.63
C GLN A 91 10.94 -5.43 -10.56
N MET A 92 11.30 -6.64 -10.97
CA MET A 92 12.32 -7.45 -10.30
C MET A 92 13.57 -6.59 -10.00
N PRO A 93 13.99 -6.42 -8.73
CA PRO A 93 15.11 -5.57 -8.36
C PRO A 93 16.37 -5.89 -9.16
N ARG A 94 17.13 -4.87 -9.56
CA ARG A 94 18.27 -5.04 -10.48
C ARG A 94 19.27 -6.08 -9.98
N VAL A 95 19.49 -6.16 -8.66
CA VAL A 95 20.37 -7.15 -8.02
C VAL A 95 20.07 -8.59 -8.45
N CYS A 96 18.82 -8.96 -8.74
CA CYS A 96 18.46 -10.29 -9.25
C CYS A 96 19.17 -10.64 -10.57
N ALA A 97 19.50 -9.64 -11.40
CA ALA A 97 20.26 -9.83 -12.63
C ALA A 97 21.70 -10.32 -12.37
N ASP A 98 22.28 -9.98 -11.20
CA ASP A 98 23.64 -10.33 -10.78
C ASP A 98 23.73 -11.69 -10.03
N ALA A 99 22.61 -12.42 -9.91
CA ALA A 99 22.56 -13.74 -9.25
C ALA A 99 23.46 -14.81 -9.94
N PHE A 100 23.90 -15.83 -9.20
CA PHE A 100 24.47 -17.03 -9.79
C PHE A 100 23.41 -17.90 -10.47
N LEU A 101 22.29 -18.12 -9.78
CA LEU A 101 21.10 -18.81 -10.25
C LEU A 101 19.87 -18.06 -9.75
N HIS A 102 18.89 -17.87 -10.63
CA HIS A 102 17.56 -17.34 -10.29
C HIS A 102 16.51 -18.17 -11.04
N VAL A 103 15.69 -18.93 -10.30
CA VAL A 103 14.56 -19.71 -10.84
C VAL A 103 13.25 -19.26 -10.20
N ASP A 104 12.18 -19.30 -10.98
CA ASP A 104 10.86 -18.74 -10.66
C ASP A 104 9.77 -19.68 -11.19
N ALA A 105 8.86 -20.12 -10.32
CA ALA A 105 7.82 -21.08 -10.65
C ALA A 105 6.60 -20.42 -11.30
N SER A 106 6.45 -19.10 -11.16
CA SER A 106 5.38 -18.33 -11.81
C SER A 106 5.64 -18.10 -13.30
N ARG A 107 6.87 -18.34 -13.76
CA ARG A 107 7.29 -18.19 -15.16
C ARG A 107 7.27 -19.52 -15.90
N ALA A 108 6.10 -19.87 -16.41
CA ALA A 108 5.87 -21.04 -17.27
C ALA A 108 6.83 -21.11 -18.48
N ASP A 109 7.30 -19.97 -19.00
CA ASP A 109 8.27 -19.91 -20.11
C ASP A 109 9.69 -20.36 -19.74
N THR A 110 9.98 -20.54 -18.45
CA THR A 110 11.25 -21.10 -17.95
C THR A 110 11.19 -22.60 -17.66
N LEU A 111 9.99 -23.19 -17.67
CA LEU A 111 9.73 -24.56 -17.25
C LEU A 111 9.56 -25.49 -18.45
N GLU A 112 10.45 -26.47 -18.57
CA GLU A 112 10.32 -27.58 -19.52
C GLU A 112 9.50 -28.68 -18.84
N LEU A 113 8.24 -28.82 -19.28
CA LEU A 113 7.23 -29.69 -18.68
C LEU A 113 6.97 -30.97 -19.49
N GLU A 114 6.63 -32.04 -18.80
CA GLU A 114 6.17 -33.32 -19.36
C GLU A 114 4.84 -33.70 -18.67
N GLU A 115 3.74 -33.71 -19.43
CA GLU A 115 2.44 -34.14 -18.90
C GLU A 115 2.34 -35.66 -18.89
N GLN A 116 2.07 -36.25 -17.71
CA GLN A 116 1.72 -37.66 -17.60
C GLN A 116 0.58 -37.84 -16.58
N ASN A 117 -0.47 -38.56 -16.98
CA ASN A 117 -1.67 -38.80 -16.18
C ASN A 117 -2.36 -37.52 -15.65
N GLY A 118 -2.28 -36.41 -16.38
CA GLY A 118 -2.81 -35.10 -15.97
C GLY A 118 -1.91 -34.32 -15.00
N THR A 119 -0.75 -34.86 -14.61
CA THR A 119 0.25 -34.14 -13.80
C THR A 119 1.33 -33.55 -14.71
N ASN A 120 1.61 -32.25 -14.55
CA ASN A 120 2.69 -31.57 -15.26
C ASN A 120 4.02 -31.70 -14.49
N PHE A 121 4.86 -32.65 -14.89
CA PHE A 121 6.17 -32.86 -14.28
C PHE A 121 7.23 -31.91 -14.84
N VAL A 122 8.08 -31.37 -13.96
CA VAL A 122 9.18 -30.46 -14.33
C VAL A 122 10.41 -31.30 -14.67
N VAL A 123 10.72 -31.39 -15.97
CA VAL A 123 11.94 -32.04 -16.48
C VAL A 123 13.15 -31.13 -16.27
N ARG A 124 12.96 -29.83 -16.50
CA ARG A 124 13.98 -28.80 -16.35
C ARG A 124 13.36 -27.43 -16.04
N TRP A 125 14.06 -26.66 -15.21
CA TRP A 125 13.68 -25.33 -14.75
C TRP A 125 14.85 -24.40 -15.06
N ASN A 126 14.69 -23.55 -16.06
CA ASN A 126 15.73 -22.66 -16.56
C ASN A 126 15.85 -21.41 -15.71
N ASP A 127 17.03 -20.79 -15.73
CA ASP A 127 17.25 -19.49 -15.10
C ASP A 127 16.45 -18.41 -15.84
N VAL A 128 15.73 -17.57 -15.08
CA VAL A 128 14.79 -16.56 -15.60
C VAL A 128 15.45 -15.54 -16.54
N ARG A 129 16.78 -15.44 -16.50
CA ARG A 129 17.59 -14.49 -17.28
C ARG A 129 18.09 -15.08 -18.60
N GLY A 130 17.78 -16.34 -18.91
CA GLY A 130 18.18 -16.99 -20.16
C GLY A 130 19.68 -17.23 -20.33
N ASN A 131 20.47 -17.13 -19.25
CA ASN A 131 21.93 -17.19 -19.26
C ASN A 131 22.54 -18.60 -19.49
N GLY A 132 21.70 -19.59 -19.82
CA GLY A 132 22.11 -20.99 -20.00
C GLY A 132 22.24 -21.81 -18.71
N MET A 133 22.02 -21.21 -17.52
CA MET A 133 21.87 -21.94 -16.27
C MET A 133 20.48 -22.58 -16.18
N PHE A 134 20.41 -23.74 -15.55
CA PHE A 134 19.18 -24.47 -15.26
C PHE A 134 19.35 -25.50 -14.13
N ALA A 135 18.24 -25.91 -13.52
CA ALA A 135 18.11 -27.15 -12.77
C ALA A 135 17.37 -28.20 -13.62
N THR A 136 17.70 -29.48 -13.48
CA THR A 136 17.03 -30.56 -14.22
C THR A 136 16.97 -31.83 -13.38
N ASN A 137 16.01 -32.71 -13.69
CA ASN A 137 15.96 -34.05 -13.10
C ASN A 137 16.97 -35.02 -13.73
N CYS A 138 18.25 -34.64 -13.77
CA CYS A 138 19.32 -35.47 -14.33
C CYS A 138 19.81 -36.54 -13.34
N LEU A 139 18.88 -37.36 -12.86
CA LEU A 139 19.16 -38.54 -12.03
C LEU A 139 19.73 -39.71 -12.89
N ALA A 140 20.70 -39.40 -13.76
CA ALA A 140 21.38 -40.33 -14.65
C ALA A 140 22.51 -41.10 -13.93
N GLY A 141 22.15 -41.94 -12.95
CA GLY A 141 23.08 -42.74 -12.14
C GLY A 141 22.67 -44.22 -12.07
N PRO A 142 23.54 -45.22 -12.34
CA PRO A 142 23.09 -46.60 -12.61
C PRO A 142 22.47 -47.42 -11.46
N SER A 143 22.35 -46.89 -10.23
CA SER A 143 22.40 -47.72 -9.00
C SER A 143 21.36 -47.45 -7.89
N TRP A 144 20.13 -47.03 -8.22
CA TRP A 144 19.00 -47.01 -7.26
C TRP A 144 17.69 -47.44 -7.96
N ARG A 145 17.74 -48.61 -8.61
CA ARG A 145 16.64 -49.16 -9.42
C ARG A 145 15.42 -49.60 -8.60
N THR A 146 14.50 -48.68 -8.33
CA THR A 146 13.05 -48.95 -8.29
C THR A 146 12.29 -47.67 -8.66
N ASN A 147 11.69 -47.68 -9.85
CA ASN A 147 10.87 -46.61 -10.43
C ASN A 147 11.47 -45.17 -10.39
N PRO A 148 12.15 -44.73 -11.47
CA PRO A 148 12.59 -43.34 -11.64
C PRO A 148 11.46 -42.41 -12.14
N GLU A 149 10.42 -42.95 -12.79
CA GLU A 149 9.32 -42.18 -13.42
C GLU A 149 8.49 -41.43 -12.37
N ASN A 150 8.35 -42.00 -11.17
CA ASN A 150 7.64 -41.39 -10.04
C ASN A 150 8.43 -40.29 -9.30
N ARG A 151 9.73 -40.11 -9.54
CA ARG A 151 10.60 -39.23 -8.70
C ARG A 151 10.87 -37.87 -9.34
N ARG A 152 9.80 -37.20 -9.76
CA ARG A 152 9.86 -35.93 -10.50
C ARG A 152 9.10 -34.83 -9.77
N ALA A 153 9.69 -33.64 -9.72
CA ALA A 153 9.00 -32.45 -9.23
C ALA A 153 7.88 -32.09 -10.23
N PHE A 154 6.83 -31.41 -9.77
CA PHE A 154 5.64 -31.11 -10.58
C PHE A 154 5.08 -29.72 -10.24
N ILE A 155 4.26 -29.17 -11.14
CA ILE A 155 3.52 -27.93 -10.86
C ILE A 155 2.39 -28.25 -9.88
N SER A 156 2.38 -27.59 -8.72
CA SER A 156 1.38 -27.84 -7.67
C SER A 156 0.02 -27.22 -8.00
N ASP A 157 -1.06 -27.91 -7.63
CA ASP A 157 -2.41 -27.32 -7.58
C ASP A 157 -2.53 -26.21 -6.51
N VAL A 158 -1.62 -26.22 -5.52
CA VAL A 158 -1.51 -25.16 -4.52
C VAL A 158 -0.81 -23.94 -5.15
N THR A 159 -1.58 -22.91 -5.47
CA THR A 159 -1.00 -21.60 -5.85
C THR A 159 -0.68 -20.75 -4.63
N GLN A 160 0.29 -19.85 -4.77
CA GLN A 160 0.67 -18.90 -3.73
C GLN A 160 0.51 -17.47 -4.28
N ASN A 161 -0.43 -16.69 -3.71
CA ASN A 161 -0.89 -15.41 -4.26
C ASN A 161 -1.34 -15.50 -5.74
N GLY A 162 -2.01 -16.60 -6.11
CA GLY A 162 -2.45 -16.88 -7.47
C GLY A 162 -1.36 -17.35 -8.44
N LEU A 163 -0.10 -17.42 -8.00
CA LEU A 163 1.05 -17.83 -8.81
C LEU A 163 1.36 -19.33 -8.62
N GLN A 164 1.88 -19.95 -9.68
CA GLN A 164 2.30 -21.37 -9.69
C GLN A 164 3.56 -21.60 -8.83
N VAL A 165 3.68 -22.82 -8.27
CA VAL A 165 4.83 -23.27 -7.46
C VAL A 165 5.25 -24.68 -7.87
N VAL A 166 6.53 -25.01 -7.70
CA VAL A 166 7.07 -26.36 -7.96
C VAL A 166 7.06 -27.18 -6.68
N ASP A 167 6.31 -28.29 -6.69
CA ASP A 167 6.22 -29.27 -5.61
C ASP A 167 7.25 -30.39 -5.84
N PHE A 168 8.07 -30.69 -4.82
CA PHE A 168 9.05 -31.79 -4.87
C PHE A 168 8.49 -33.09 -4.27
N GLY A 169 7.18 -33.14 -3.97
CA GLY A 169 6.47 -34.30 -3.46
C GLY A 169 6.78 -34.63 -2.00
N PRO A 170 6.08 -35.63 -1.42
CA PRO A 170 6.29 -36.05 -0.05
C PRO A 170 7.71 -36.58 0.15
N ILE A 171 8.29 -36.26 1.30
CA ILE A 171 9.69 -36.57 1.60
C ILE A 171 9.98 -38.08 1.57
N MET A 172 11.12 -38.45 1.00
CA MET A 172 11.56 -39.84 0.85
C MET A 172 12.86 -40.09 1.62
N PHE A 173 12.81 -41.09 2.51
CA PHE A 173 13.93 -41.50 3.35
C PHE A 173 14.54 -42.82 2.87
N LYS A 174 15.83 -42.81 2.51
CA LYS A 174 16.59 -43.99 2.07
C LYS A 174 16.58 -45.19 3.04
N ALA A 175 16.28 -44.97 4.32
CA ALA A 175 16.23 -46.01 5.36
C ALA A 175 14.85 -46.67 5.53
N TYR A 176 13.80 -46.15 4.88
CA TYR A 176 12.42 -46.59 5.07
C TYR A 176 11.89 -47.32 3.85
N THR A 177 12.13 -48.62 3.80
CA THR A 177 11.25 -49.53 3.07
C THR A 177 10.06 -49.91 3.94
N ASN A 178 8.86 -50.03 3.35
CA ASN A 178 7.75 -50.73 3.97
C ASN A 178 8.07 -52.22 4.17
N GLU A 179 7.16 -52.97 4.78
CA GLU A 179 7.32 -54.42 5.01
C GLU A 179 7.38 -55.28 3.73
N PHE A 180 7.20 -54.66 2.55
CA PHE A 180 7.33 -55.27 1.22
C PHE A 180 8.59 -54.81 0.44
N GLY A 181 9.41 -53.90 0.99
CA GLY A 181 10.65 -53.43 0.36
C GLY A 181 10.56 -52.11 -0.41
N GLU A 182 9.43 -51.39 -0.35
CA GLU A 182 9.15 -50.19 -1.14
C GLU A 182 9.38 -48.90 -0.34
N ALA A 183 9.94 -47.87 -0.95
CA ALA A 183 10.28 -46.62 -0.26
C ALA A 183 9.03 -45.85 0.22
N LEU A 184 9.04 -45.38 1.47
CA LEU A 184 8.07 -44.38 1.92
C LEU A 184 8.40 -43.02 1.28
N GLY A 185 7.45 -42.50 0.49
CA GLY A 185 7.56 -41.23 -0.23
C GLY A 185 8.22 -41.34 -1.61
N TYR A 186 7.88 -40.41 -2.50
CA TYR A 186 8.43 -40.33 -3.87
C TYR A 186 9.48 -39.22 -4.06
N GLY A 187 9.73 -38.43 -3.01
CA GLY A 187 10.58 -37.24 -2.94
C GLY A 187 11.53 -36.99 -4.10
N ALA A 188 11.25 -35.94 -4.85
CA ALA A 188 12.03 -35.53 -6.01
C ALA A 188 13.22 -34.63 -5.64
N THR A 189 14.13 -34.46 -6.60
CA THR A 189 15.23 -33.51 -6.55
C THR A 189 15.52 -33.00 -7.96
N MET A 190 16.11 -31.83 -8.08
CA MET A 190 16.64 -31.33 -9.35
C MET A 190 18.08 -30.88 -9.13
N ILE A 191 18.98 -31.35 -9.98
CA ILE A 191 20.42 -31.06 -9.93
C ILE A 191 20.72 -29.91 -10.89
N TRP A 192 21.61 -29.01 -10.49
CA TRP A 192 21.94 -27.83 -11.28
C TRP A 192 23.00 -28.15 -12.33
N SER A 193 22.78 -27.62 -13.53
CA SER A 193 23.72 -27.57 -14.66
C SER A 193 25.16 -27.20 -14.29
N LYS A 194 25.34 -26.39 -13.24
CA LYS A 194 26.64 -25.99 -12.70
C LYS A 194 26.55 -25.77 -11.18
N THR A 195 27.42 -26.43 -10.42
CA THR A 195 27.62 -26.20 -8.99
C THR A 195 28.00 -24.74 -8.72
N CYS A 196 27.28 -24.07 -7.82
CA CYS A 196 27.78 -22.84 -7.20
C CYS A 196 28.85 -23.25 -6.18
N THR A 197 30.09 -22.76 -6.31
CA THR A 197 31.16 -23.09 -5.35
C THR A 197 31.36 -22.04 -4.26
N ASN A 198 30.79 -20.85 -4.45
CA ASN A 198 31.10 -19.63 -3.69
C ASN A 198 29.81 -18.85 -3.33
N ALA A 199 28.75 -19.51 -2.86
CA ALA A 199 27.53 -18.81 -2.47
C ALA A 199 27.75 -17.98 -1.18
N TYR A 200 27.46 -16.69 -1.24
CA TYR A 200 27.52 -15.75 -0.10
C TYR A 200 26.14 -15.46 0.48
N GLU A 201 25.13 -15.31 -0.38
CA GLU A 201 23.73 -15.08 0.03
C GLU A 201 22.77 -15.96 -0.76
N VAL A 202 21.69 -16.39 -0.13
CA VAL A 202 20.64 -17.24 -0.71
C VAL A 202 19.28 -16.73 -0.24
N TYR A 203 18.31 -16.66 -1.15
CA TYR A 203 16.93 -16.26 -0.85
C TYR A 203 15.98 -17.27 -1.47
N GLU A 204 15.03 -17.79 -0.69
CA GLU A 204 14.05 -18.76 -1.15
C GLU A 204 12.66 -18.46 -0.61
N VAL A 205 11.64 -18.67 -1.45
CA VAL A 205 10.23 -18.67 -1.03
C VAL A 205 9.74 -20.12 -1.06
N ILE A 206 9.41 -20.62 0.13
CA ILE A 206 9.29 -22.06 0.42
C ILE A 206 8.09 -22.36 1.33
N SER A 207 7.48 -23.53 1.17
CA SER A 207 6.67 -24.18 2.21
C SER A 207 7.10 -25.65 2.36
N ASP A 208 6.88 -26.23 3.55
CA ASP A 208 6.85 -27.70 3.70
C ASP A 208 5.65 -28.28 2.89
N THR A 209 5.68 -29.58 2.56
CA THR A 209 4.48 -30.29 2.08
C THR A 209 3.65 -30.82 3.27
N PRO A 210 2.32 -31.02 3.13
CA PRO A 210 1.44 -31.37 4.26
C PRO A 210 1.83 -32.67 4.98
N GLU A 211 2.46 -33.60 4.28
CA GLU A 211 2.83 -34.92 4.79
C GLU A 211 3.95 -34.84 5.84
N ILE A 212 4.80 -33.80 5.81
CA ILE A 212 5.85 -33.60 6.82
C ILE A 212 5.28 -33.37 8.22
N ALA A 213 4.11 -32.72 8.33
CA ALA A 213 3.41 -32.54 9.59
C ALA A 213 2.84 -33.85 10.18
N THR A 214 2.95 -34.97 9.45
CA THR A 214 2.37 -36.28 9.84
C THR A 214 3.40 -37.35 10.22
N ILE A 215 4.70 -37.02 10.15
CA ILE A 215 5.80 -37.98 10.43
C ILE A 215 5.86 -38.30 11.94
N PRO A 216 5.74 -39.58 12.38
CA PRO A 216 5.72 -39.91 13.81
C PRO A 216 7.03 -39.68 14.56
N ASN A 217 6.94 -39.12 15.77
CA ASN A 217 8.06 -38.78 16.67
C ASN A 217 8.83 -39.98 17.28
N ASP A 218 8.39 -41.21 17.01
CA ASP A 218 8.70 -42.40 17.80
C ASP A 218 9.82 -43.28 17.24
N TYR A 219 10.55 -42.84 16.21
CA TYR A 219 11.69 -43.60 15.65
C TYR A 219 13.02 -43.28 16.37
N PRO A 220 13.53 -44.17 17.26
CA PRO A 220 14.66 -43.84 18.13
C PRO A 220 16.02 -43.81 17.40
N GLN A 221 16.13 -44.52 16.27
CA GLN A 221 17.39 -44.65 15.51
C GLN A 221 17.82 -43.37 14.75
N PHE A 222 17.04 -42.30 14.84
CA PHE A 222 17.38 -40.96 14.34
C PHE A 222 17.52 -39.91 15.47
N LYS A 223 17.48 -40.35 16.74
CA LYS A 223 17.81 -39.52 17.90
C LYS A 223 19.31 -39.67 18.21
N ASP A 224 20.12 -38.78 17.65
CA ASP A 224 21.33 -38.37 18.34
C ASP A 224 20.95 -37.52 19.58
N LYS A 225 21.94 -37.16 20.40
CA LYS A 225 21.69 -36.78 21.80
C LYS A 225 20.92 -35.46 21.98
N ASP A 226 20.87 -34.65 20.93
CA ASP A 226 20.32 -33.29 20.91
C ASP A 226 19.16 -33.10 19.89
N GLY A 227 18.88 -34.12 19.06
CA GLY A 227 17.60 -34.37 18.39
C GLY A 227 17.08 -33.33 17.39
N VAL A 228 17.65 -33.25 16.17
CA VAL A 228 17.11 -32.38 15.09
C VAL A 228 17.50 -32.85 13.67
N TRP A 229 16.53 -33.05 12.75
CA TRP A 229 16.67 -33.18 11.25
C TRP A 229 15.48 -32.47 10.54
N ALA A 230 15.32 -32.42 9.20
CA ALA A 230 15.87 -31.39 8.28
C ALA A 230 14.88 -31.00 7.11
N THR A 231 14.54 -29.71 6.86
CA THR A 231 13.67 -29.20 5.74
C THR A 231 14.14 -27.90 5.02
N SER A 232 15.43 -27.75 4.71
CA SER A 232 15.87 -26.85 3.61
C SER A 232 17.17 -27.38 3.00
N PHE A 233 17.08 -28.01 1.84
CA PHE A 233 18.18 -28.86 1.38
C PHE A 233 19.26 -28.13 0.57
N LEU A 234 20.05 -27.31 1.28
CA LEU A 234 21.27 -26.65 0.79
C LEU A 234 22.48 -27.62 0.71
N SER A 235 22.37 -28.73 -0.04
CA SER A 235 23.43 -29.75 0.00
C SER A 235 24.68 -29.42 -0.84
N SER A 236 25.83 -29.68 -0.22
CA SER A 236 27.14 -29.77 -0.85
C SER A 236 27.56 -31.24 -1.00
N SER A 237 27.38 -31.86 -2.16
CA SER A 237 28.10 -33.12 -2.45
C SER A 237 28.31 -33.40 -3.94
N LEU A 238 29.58 -33.38 -4.36
CA LEU A 238 30.35 -34.56 -4.71
C LEU A 238 31.68 -34.15 -5.37
N ASP A 239 32.80 -34.58 -4.81
CA ASP A 239 33.95 -34.92 -5.62
C ASP A 239 34.63 -36.16 -5.01
N ARG A 240 34.97 -37.13 -5.85
CA ARG A 240 35.44 -38.47 -5.43
C ARG A 240 36.76 -38.82 -6.12
N ALA A 241 37.65 -37.84 -6.21
CA ALA A 241 38.95 -37.93 -6.86
C ALA A 241 40.09 -37.59 -5.89
N GLY A 242 40.85 -38.61 -5.47
CA GLY A 242 42.15 -38.43 -4.81
C GLY A 242 42.11 -38.20 -3.30
N ASN A 243 42.92 -38.98 -2.59
CA ASN A 243 43.15 -38.91 -1.15
C ASN A 243 43.50 -37.49 -0.65
N TYR A 244 42.85 -37.02 0.44
CA TYR A 244 43.59 -36.53 1.61
C TYR A 244 42.73 -36.58 2.89
N ARG A 245 43.37 -36.76 4.05
CA ARG A 245 42.71 -36.90 5.37
C ARG A 245 42.53 -35.56 6.09
N GLU A 246 41.95 -34.57 5.43
CA GLU A 246 41.51 -33.36 6.12
C GLU A 246 40.00 -33.42 6.36
N ARG A 247 39.62 -33.44 7.65
CA ARG A 247 38.25 -33.10 8.05
C ARG A 247 38.07 -31.61 7.78
N ILE A 248 37.59 -31.25 6.59
CA ILE A 248 36.94 -29.96 6.38
C ILE A 248 35.74 -29.96 7.34
N GLY A 249 35.89 -29.25 8.45
CA GLY A 249 34.92 -29.28 9.55
C GLY A 249 33.56 -28.78 9.07
N SER A 250 32.51 -29.53 9.42
CA SER A 250 31.08 -29.22 9.26
C SER A 250 30.79 -27.77 8.82
N THR A 251 30.78 -27.52 7.51
CA THR A 251 30.57 -26.18 6.94
C THR A 251 29.15 -25.73 7.24
N SER A 252 29.01 -24.94 8.31
CA SER A 252 27.78 -24.84 9.09
C SER A 252 26.85 -23.79 8.51
N TRP A 253 26.10 -24.17 7.49
CA TRP A 253 24.95 -23.39 7.04
C TRP A 253 23.75 -23.69 7.95
N PRO A 254 22.84 -22.71 8.14
CA PRO A 254 21.61 -22.93 8.88
C PRO A 254 20.71 -23.88 8.09
N ASN A 255 20.68 -25.14 8.49
CA ASN A 255 19.65 -26.06 8.02
C ASN A 255 18.29 -25.62 8.62
N VAL A 256 17.21 -25.76 7.85
CA VAL A 256 15.84 -25.81 8.41
C VAL A 256 15.54 -27.26 8.85
N PHE A 257 14.56 -27.48 9.73
CA PHE A 257 14.33 -28.73 10.46
C PHE A 257 12.82 -29.04 10.67
N TYR A 258 12.50 -30.34 10.82
CA TYR A 258 11.16 -30.87 11.10
C TYR A 258 10.62 -30.40 12.45
N ASP A 259 9.95 -29.25 12.42
CA ASP A 259 8.80 -28.85 13.26
C ASP A 259 8.22 -27.57 12.63
N SER A 260 8.18 -27.53 11.29
CA SER A 260 8.21 -26.29 10.50
C SER A 260 9.25 -25.27 11.03
N SER A 261 10.50 -25.66 11.38
CA SER A 261 11.38 -24.78 12.18
C SER A 261 12.85 -24.66 11.72
N VAL A 262 13.34 -23.44 11.62
CA VAL A 262 14.74 -23.11 11.27
C VAL A 262 15.62 -23.17 12.52
N ASN A 263 16.74 -23.89 12.48
CA ASN A 263 17.70 -23.95 13.60
C ASN A 263 19.10 -23.53 13.13
N TYR A 264 19.59 -22.43 13.66
CA TYR A 264 20.81 -21.74 13.24
C TYR A 264 22.06 -22.16 14.04
N GLY A 265 22.02 -23.31 14.72
CA GLY A 265 23.15 -23.88 15.46
C GLY A 265 24.43 -23.99 14.61
N TRP A 266 25.55 -23.58 15.21
CA TRP A 266 26.88 -23.48 14.59
C TRP A 266 27.02 -22.52 13.40
N SER A 267 25.93 -22.01 12.83
CA SER A 267 26.01 -21.07 11.71
C SER A 267 26.56 -19.71 12.15
N HIS A 268 27.51 -19.18 11.38
CA HIS A 268 28.13 -17.87 11.59
C HIS A 268 27.46 -16.75 10.76
N GLY A 269 26.23 -16.97 10.29
CA GLY A 269 25.52 -16.09 9.35
C GLY A 269 24.45 -15.19 9.97
N LEU A 270 23.78 -14.45 9.09
CA LEU A 270 22.49 -13.82 9.35
C LEU A 270 21.38 -14.69 8.76
N VAL A 271 20.24 -14.78 9.45
CA VAL A 271 19.03 -15.46 8.96
C VAL A 271 17.83 -14.52 9.03
N TYR A 272 17.22 -14.27 7.87
CA TYR A 272 16.02 -13.48 7.69
C TYR A 272 14.82 -14.40 7.44
N HIS A 273 13.68 -14.06 8.03
CA HIS A 273 12.39 -14.74 7.81
C HIS A 273 11.31 -13.68 7.63
N ASN A 274 10.67 -13.69 6.46
CA ASN A 274 9.63 -12.72 6.09
C ASN A 274 10.08 -11.27 6.31
N GLY A 275 11.28 -10.94 5.83
CA GLY A 275 11.92 -9.62 6.00
C GLY A 275 12.53 -9.35 7.39
N THR A 276 12.20 -10.15 8.41
CA THR A 276 12.68 -9.94 9.78
C THR A 276 13.95 -10.73 10.05
N LEU A 277 15.01 -10.07 10.51
CA LEU A 277 16.21 -10.75 11.04
C LEU A 277 15.84 -11.57 12.28
N LYS A 278 16.03 -12.90 12.24
CA LYS A 278 15.73 -13.83 13.35
C LYS A 278 16.97 -14.28 14.10
N ALA A 279 18.14 -14.30 13.45
CA ALA A 279 19.40 -14.70 14.05
C ALA A 279 20.58 -13.90 13.49
N ALA A 280 21.48 -13.48 14.38
CA ALA A 280 22.77 -12.88 14.07
C ALA A 280 23.81 -13.44 15.03
N ASN A 281 24.49 -14.53 14.65
CA ASN A 281 25.22 -15.35 15.61
C ASN A 281 26.67 -14.88 15.85
N SER A 282 26.86 -14.05 16.86
CA SER A 282 28.18 -13.51 17.22
C SER A 282 29.06 -14.48 18.03
N ASN A 283 28.45 -15.37 18.84
CA ASN A 283 29.13 -16.18 19.86
C ASN A 283 28.59 -17.63 20.00
N GLY A 284 28.18 -18.27 18.89
CA GLY A 284 27.99 -19.72 18.83
C GLY A 284 26.74 -20.27 19.54
N ALA A 285 25.74 -19.44 19.84
CA ALA A 285 24.47 -19.91 20.38
C ALA A 285 23.65 -20.60 19.29
N SER A 286 23.05 -21.76 19.59
CA SER A 286 21.97 -22.34 18.79
C SER A 286 20.62 -21.79 19.23
N GLY A 287 19.65 -21.81 18.32
CA GLY A 287 18.29 -21.36 18.57
C GLY A 287 17.37 -21.77 17.43
N LYS A 288 16.06 -21.75 17.65
CA LYS A 288 15.04 -22.23 16.71
C LYS A 288 13.95 -21.16 16.48
N PHE A 289 13.35 -21.09 15.29
CA PHE A 289 12.10 -20.34 15.03
C PHE A 289 11.22 -21.10 14.03
N SER A 290 9.89 -21.00 14.12
CA SER A 290 8.99 -21.66 13.16
C SER A 290 8.72 -20.80 11.91
N ILE A 291 8.69 -21.44 10.74
CA ILE A 291 8.23 -20.86 9.47
C ILE A 291 6.70 -20.86 9.32
N GLY A 292 6.00 -21.63 10.16
CA GLY A 292 4.54 -21.75 10.18
C GLY A 292 3.95 -22.56 9.02
N ALA A 293 2.63 -22.60 8.94
CA ALA A 293 1.91 -23.17 7.81
C ALA A 293 1.80 -22.15 6.65
N GLY A 294 1.97 -22.64 5.41
CA GLY A 294 1.98 -21.81 4.20
C GLY A 294 3.38 -21.35 3.79
N PHE A 295 3.45 -20.43 2.81
CA PHE A 295 4.74 -20.00 2.26
C PHE A 295 5.41 -18.89 3.08
N SER A 296 6.70 -19.08 3.34
CA SER A 296 7.60 -18.11 3.98
C SER A 296 8.75 -17.74 3.04
N LEU A 297 9.21 -16.49 3.14
CA LEU A 297 10.48 -16.03 2.58
C LEU A 297 11.59 -16.31 3.60
N LEU A 298 12.62 -17.03 3.19
CA LEU A 298 13.88 -17.20 3.92
C LEU A 298 15.01 -16.46 3.19
N GLY A 299 15.94 -15.89 3.96
CA GLY A 299 17.14 -15.25 3.46
C GLY A 299 18.34 -15.60 4.34
N PHE A 300 19.45 -15.98 3.73
CA PHE A 300 20.66 -16.45 4.40
C PHE A 300 21.88 -15.67 3.93
N THR A 301 22.73 -15.21 4.86
CA THR A 301 23.93 -14.40 4.54
C THR A 301 25.15 -14.91 5.31
N THR A 302 26.30 -15.05 4.64
CA THR A 302 27.57 -15.48 5.28
C THR A 302 28.26 -14.37 6.09
N ARG A 303 29.02 -14.77 7.12
CA ARG A 303 29.80 -13.87 7.99
C ARG A 303 30.79 -12.99 7.20
N GLU A 304 31.00 -11.76 7.62
CA GLU A 304 32.20 -10.99 7.21
C GLU A 304 33.50 -11.63 7.74
N TYR A 305 34.58 -11.48 6.97
CA TYR A 305 35.93 -11.86 7.39
C TYR A 305 36.39 -11.05 8.60
N ASN A 306 36.77 -11.73 9.69
CA ASN A 306 37.27 -11.10 10.90
C ASN A 306 38.73 -11.53 11.14
N ALA A 307 39.66 -10.63 10.85
CA ALA A 307 41.11 -10.88 10.93
C ALA A 307 41.58 -11.26 12.35
N GLU A 308 40.94 -10.72 13.40
CA GLU A 308 41.34 -10.96 14.80
C GLU A 308 41.05 -12.40 15.27
N LYS A 309 40.05 -13.07 14.68
CA LYS A 309 39.61 -14.43 15.08
C LYS A 309 39.97 -15.54 14.08
N ASN A 310 40.77 -15.23 13.06
CA ASN A 310 41.39 -16.21 12.16
C ASN A 310 40.42 -17.16 11.42
N TYR A 311 39.18 -16.71 11.16
CA TYR A 311 38.21 -17.43 10.33
C TYR A 311 38.35 -17.02 8.87
N SER A 312 38.46 -17.99 7.95
CA SER A 312 38.37 -17.75 6.50
C SER A 312 36.92 -17.45 6.05
N ASP A 313 36.75 -16.75 4.92
CA ASP A 313 35.44 -16.64 4.24
C ASP A 313 34.93 -18.03 3.81
N TYR A 314 33.95 -18.58 4.54
CA TYR A 314 33.30 -19.85 4.24
C TYR A 314 32.06 -19.65 3.36
N ALA A 315 32.26 -19.46 2.06
CA ALA A 315 31.18 -19.48 1.07
C ALA A 315 30.65 -20.91 0.84
N ALA A 316 29.34 -21.06 0.56
CA ALA A 316 28.72 -22.37 0.35
C ALA A 316 29.03 -22.98 -1.02
N ARG A 317 29.03 -24.32 -1.05
CA ARG A 317 28.93 -25.12 -2.27
C ARG A 317 27.50 -25.67 -2.39
N LEU A 318 26.79 -25.32 -3.46
CA LEU A 318 25.38 -25.71 -3.67
C LEU A 318 25.22 -26.28 -5.08
N ASN A 319 24.50 -27.39 -5.24
CA ASN A 319 24.34 -28.04 -6.55
C ASN A 319 22.98 -28.72 -6.83
N SER A 320 22.00 -28.64 -5.93
CA SER A 320 20.68 -29.24 -6.15
C SER A 320 19.59 -28.65 -5.25
N PHE A 321 18.33 -28.81 -5.66
CA PHE A 321 17.13 -28.57 -4.86
C PHE A 321 16.65 -29.87 -4.20
N ALA A 322 16.03 -29.76 -3.02
CA ALA A 322 15.31 -30.84 -2.33
C ALA A 322 16.12 -32.16 -2.16
N ARG A 323 17.39 -32.08 -1.74
CA ARG A 323 18.29 -33.23 -1.52
C ARG A 323 19.25 -33.06 -0.34
N ASP A 324 19.24 -34.00 0.59
CA ASP A 324 20.18 -34.06 1.73
C ASP A 324 21.51 -34.76 1.40
N TYR A 325 22.52 -34.53 2.26
CA TYR A 325 23.74 -35.32 2.37
C TYR A 325 23.45 -36.81 2.63
N ASN A 326 22.40 -37.14 3.40
CA ASN A 326 22.04 -38.53 3.71
C ASN A 326 21.25 -39.25 2.61
N TYR A 327 21.06 -38.63 1.43
CA TYR A 327 20.16 -39.12 0.36
C TYR A 327 18.68 -39.17 0.80
N THR A 328 18.25 -38.15 1.54
CA THR A 328 16.83 -37.78 1.73
C THR A 328 16.43 -36.82 0.61
N PHE A 329 15.20 -36.90 0.11
CA PHE A 329 14.74 -36.10 -1.04
C PHE A 329 13.29 -35.63 -0.88
N GLY A 330 12.89 -34.56 -1.58
CA GLY A 330 11.52 -34.02 -1.53
C GLY A 330 11.20 -33.24 -0.25
N GLY A 331 9.91 -33.12 0.06
CA GLY A 331 9.40 -32.50 1.28
C GLY A 331 9.22 -30.97 1.25
N GLN A 332 9.37 -30.33 0.09
CA GLN A 332 9.30 -28.88 -0.02
C GLN A 332 8.61 -28.43 -1.31
N ARG A 333 7.91 -27.30 -1.23
CA ARG A 333 7.40 -26.52 -2.38
C ARG A 333 8.27 -25.28 -2.55
N LEU A 334 8.79 -25.06 -3.75
CA LEU A 334 9.56 -23.85 -4.07
C LEU A 334 8.79 -22.96 -5.04
N ALA A 335 8.72 -21.68 -4.71
CA ALA A 335 8.07 -20.66 -5.51
C ALA A 335 9.09 -19.82 -6.31
N GLU A 336 10.11 -19.29 -5.63
CA GLU A 336 11.23 -18.56 -6.27
C GLU A 336 12.50 -18.73 -5.45
N TYR A 337 13.65 -18.84 -6.12
CA TYR A 337 14.94 -19.16 -5.49
C TYR A 337 16.08 -18.39 -6.17
N LEU A 338 16.88 -17.67 -5.38
CA LEU A 338 18.02 -16.85 -5.83
C LEU A 338 19.28 -17.14 -5.02
N ILE A 339 20.44 -17.07 -5.69
CA ILE A 339 21.77 -17.24 -5.09
C ILE A 339 22.67 -16.09 -5.53
N PHE A 340 23.49 -15.56 -4.63
CA PHE A 340 24.51 -14.57 -4.95
C PHE A 340 25.92 -15.10 -4.63
N THR A 341 26.84 -14.90 -5.58
CA THR A 341 28.29 -15.20 -5.40
C THR A 341 29.09 -13.98 -4.92
N ASN A 342 28.39 -12.87 -4.72
CA ASN A 342 28.79 -11.66 -4.03
C ASN A 342 27.91 -11.48 -2.79
N ARG A 343 28.36 -10.61 -1.87
CA ARG A 343 27.48 -10.01 -0.86
C ARG A 343 26.67 -8.90 -1.52
N LEU A 344 25.44 -8.69 -1.04
CA LEU A 344 24.59 -7.56 -1.40
C LEU A 344 24.91 -6.35 -0.49
N ASP A 345 24.53 -5.15 -0.92
CA ASP A 345 24.41 -4.01 0.01
C ASP A 345 23.02 -4.04 0.71
N ASP A 346 22.85 -3.34 1.83
CA ASP A 346 21.59 -3.42 2.60
C ASP A 346 20.38 -2.88 1.82
N ALA A 347 20.58 -1.94 0.88
CA ALA A 347 19.49 -1.45 0.05
C ALA A 347 19.06 -2.51 -0.98
N ASP A 348 20.03 -3.20 -1.59
CA ASP A 348 19.78 -4.33 -2.49
C ASP A 348 19.11 -5.51 -1.75
N ARG A 349 19.52 -5.82 -0.50
CA ARG A 349 18.85 -6.82 0.36
C ARG A 349 17.40 -6.44 0.65
N THR A 350 17.17 -5.20 1.07
CA THR A 350 15.82 -4.71 1.37
C THR A 350 14.93 -4.74 0.14
N ALA A 351 15.41 -4.25 -1.01
CA ALA A 351 14.65 -4.29 -2.27
C ALA A 351 14.29 -5.72 -2.70
N LEU A 352 15.23 -6.67 -2.59
CA LEU A 352 14.97 -8.08 -2.88
C LEU A 352 13.92 -8.69 -1.94
N GLN A 353 14.01 -8.42 -0.63
CA GLN A 353 13.07 -8.93 0.36
C GLN A 353 11.68 -8.30 0.24
N GLU A 354 11.59 -7.01 -0.12
CA GLU A 354 10.35 -6.33 -0.49
C GLU A 354 9.70 -7.00 -1.71
N TYR A 355 10.44 -7.16 -2.81
CA TYR A 355 9.95 -7.81 -4.04
C TYR A 355 9.43 -9.23 -3.81
N LEU A 356 10.17 -10.08 -3.08
CA LEU A 356 9.75 -11.47 -2.84
C LEU A 356 8.52 -11.57 -1.93
N ASN A 357 8.43 -10.78 -0.86
CA ASN A 357 7.22 -10.71 -0.02
C ASN A 357 6.02 -10.16 -0.83
N SER A 358 6.26 -9.11 -1.61
CA SER A 358 5.26 -8.46 -2.48
C SER A 358 4.70 -9.41 -3.54
N LYS A 359 5.56 -10.25 -4.14
CA LYS A 359 5.18 -11.20 -5.20
C LYS A 359 4.41 -12.39 -4.66
N TRP A 360 4.98 -13.08 -3.68
CA TRP A 360 4.45 -14.37 -3.27
C TRP A 360 3.50 -14.29 -2.10
N ARG A 361 3.73 -13.40 -1.14
CA ARG A 361 3.01 -13.45 0.14
C ARG A 361 1.84 -12.47 0.21
N GLY A 362 1.57 -11.75 -0.88
CA GLY A 362 0.52 -10.72 -0.98
C GLY A 362 0.66 -9.56 0.01
N SER A 363 1.74 -9.55 0.81
CA SER A 363 1.83 -8.77 2.05
C SER A 363 2.29 -7.32 1.81
N PHE A 364 2.58 -6.96 0.57
CA PHE A 364 3.04 -5.64 0.20
C PHE A 364 2.66 -5.34 -1.25
N THR A 365 1.52 -4.69 -1.46
CA THR A 365 1.32 -3.94 -2.70
C THR A 365 2.39 -2.86 -2.76
N VAL A 366 3.11 -2.70 -3.87
CA VAL A 366 4.09 -1.59 -3.97
C VAL A 366 3.30 -0.30 -4.04
N SER A 367 3.18 0.37 -2.89
CA SER A 367 2.37 1.57 -2.70
C SER A 367 3.21 2.82 -2.91
N TYR A 368 3.14 3.38 -4.10
CA TYR A 368 3.61 4.74 -4.34
C TYR A 368 2.63 5.73 -3.70
N VAL A 369 3.14 6.79 -3.09
CA VAL A 369 2.33 7.89 -2.56
C VAL A 369 2.88 9.18 -3.15
N VAL A 370 2.06 9.96 -3.84
CA VAL A 370 2.47 11.15 -4.60
C VAL A 370 1.65 12.36 -4.14
N SER A 371 2.30 13.52 -3.98
CA SER A 371 1.61 14.75 -3.59
C SER A 371 0.62 15.20 -4.67
N SER A 372 1.14 15.44 -5.88
CA SER A 372 0.32 15.85 -7.02
C SER A 372 0.83 15.31 -8.34
N LEU A 373 -0.10 15.09 -9.26
CA LEU A 373 0.15 14.68 -10.63
C LEU A 373 -0.56 15.66 -11.57
N SER A 374 0.24 16.43 -12.33
CA SER A 374 -0.22 17.17 -13.50
C SER A 374 0.00 16.32 -14.74
N VAL A 375 -0.99 16.27 -15.64
CA VAL A 375 -0.91 15.57 -16.93
C VAL A 375 -1.48 16.51 -18.00
N SER A 376 -0.66 16.85 -18.99
CA SER A 376 -1.08 17.66 -20.14
C SER A 376 -1.84 16.81 -21.16
N PRO A 377 -2.76 17.39 -21.97
CA PRO A 377 -3.54 16.65 -22.96
C PRO A 377 -2.65 15.85 -23.93
N GLY A 378 -2.88 14.54 -24.04
CA GLY A 378 -2.07 13.64 -24.87
C GLY A 378 -0.75 13.16 -24.24
N ALA A 379 -0.44 13.54 -22.99
CA ALA A 379 0.48 12.81 -22.14
C ALA A 379 -0.27 11.72 -21.34
N ASP A 380 0.45 10.69 -20.88
CA ASP A 380 -0.15 9.49 -20.31
C ASP A 380 0.58 8.99 -19.05
N VAL A 381 -0.15 8.29 -18.17
CA VAL A 381 0.35 7.78 -16.89
C VAL A 381 -0.14 6.35 -16.69
N GLU A 382 0.78 5.43 -16.42
CA GLU A 382 0.53 3.99 -16.35
C GLU A 382 1.14 3.35 -15.09
N PHE A 383 0.64 2.15 -14.76
CA PHE A 383 0.97 1.41 -13.54
C PHE A 383 1.14 -0.08 -13.87
N ALA A 384 2.17 -0.72 -13.31
CA ALA A 384 2.38 -2.15 -13.49
C ALA A 384 1.44 -3.02 -12.63
N ALA A 385 1.32 -4.30 -13.00
CA ALA A 385 0.45 -5.26 -12.30
C ALA A 385 0.82 -5.39 -10.81
N GLY A 386 -0.18 -5.24 -9.93
CA GLY A 386 0.05 -5.30 -8.48
C GLY A 386 0.85 -4.14 -7.89
N VAL A 387 0.93 -3.01 -8.60
CA VAL A 387 1.24 -1.69 -8.03
C VAL A 387 -0.02 -1.10 -7.41
N SER A 388 0.14 -0.25 -6.40
CA SER A 388 -0.87 0.72 -6.02
C SER A 388 -0.27 2.12 -5.94
N VAL A 389 -1.05 3.12 -6.32
CA VAL A 389 -0.63 4.53 -6.26
C VAL A 389 -1.70 5.35 -5.57
N LYS A 390 -1.31 6.06 -4.51
CA LYS A 390 -2.15 7.03 -3.82
C LYS A 390 -1.71 8.43 -4.22
N ILE A 391 -2.60 9.24 -4.78
CA ILE A 391 -2.30 10.62 -5.17
C ILE A 391 -3.31 11.56 -4.50
N ALA A 392 -2.85 12.63 -3.88
CA ALA A 392 -3.75 13.57 -3.20
C ALA A 392 -4.38 14.59 -4.17
N ASN A 393 -3.69 14.93 -5.27
CA ASN A 393 -4.23 15.82 -6.29
C ASN A 393 -3.86 15.42 -7.73
N VAL A 394 -4.84 15.41 -8.62
CA VAL A 394 -4.65 15.36 -10.08
C VAL A 394 -5.15 16.69 -10.69
N SER A 395 -4.49 17.18 -11.74
CA SER A 395 -4.89 18.38 -12.47
C SER A 395 -6.27 18.24 -13.13
N GLU A 396 -7.05 19.31 -13.14
CA GLU A 396 -8.36 19.31 -13.81
C GLU A 396 -8.21 19.21 -15.34
N GLY A 397 -9.02 18.37 -15.98
CA GLY A 397 -8.98 18.14 -17.43
C GLY A 397 -7.90 17.17 -17.89
N ALA A 398 -7.14 16.56 -16.97
CA ALA A 398 -6.19 15.49 -17.29
C ALA A 398 -6.85 14.30 -17.98
N ASP A 399 -6.10 13.63 -18.86
CA ASP A 399 -6.36 12.24 -19.23
C ASP A 399 -5.77 11.33 -18.14
N LEU A 400 -6.49 10.28 -17.73
CA LEU A 400 -6.03 9.32 -16.71
C LEU A 400 -6.30 7.88 -17.12
N THR A 401 -5.23 7.10 -17.25
CA THR A 401 -5.25 5.67 -17.57
C THR A 401 -4.87 4.85 -16.34
N VAL A 402 -5.62 3.80 -16.01
CA VAL A 402 -5.25 2.80 -15.00
C VAL A 402 -5.43 1.42 -15.64
N GLU A 403 -4.45 0.97 -16.43
CA GLU A 403 -4.55 -0.31 -17.17
C GLU A 403 -4.69 -1.52 -16.24
N ILE A 404 -3.95 -1.53 -15.13
CA ILE A 404 -3.93 -2.60 -14.13
C ILE A 404 -3.43 -2.05 -12.78
N GLY A 405 -3.69 -2.76 -11.67
CA GLY A 405 -3.30 -2.33 -10.32
C GLY A 405 -4.40 -1.53 -9.61
N SER A 406 -4.03 -0.77 -8.58
CA SER A 406 -5.00 -0.07 -7.70
C SER A 406 -4.64 1.40 -7.44
N PHE A 407 -5.39 2.33 -8.01
CA PHE A 407 -5.16 3.78 -7.89
C PHE A 407 -6.16 4.43 -6.92
N GLU A 408 -5.71 5.35 -6.06
CA GLU A 408 -6.56 6.11 -5.14
C GLU A 408 -6.29 7.62 -5.25
N LEU A 409 -7.29 8.39 -5.71
CA LEU A 409 -7.28 9.87 -5.73
C LEU A 409 -7.98 10.42 -4.48
N ASN A 410 -7.25 10.53 -3.37
CA ASN A 410 -7.81 10.92 -2.08
C ASN A 410 -7.07 12.12 -1.49
N ALA A 411 -7.71 13.29 -1.56
CA ALA A 411 -7.14 14.56 -1.10
C ALA A 411 -6.83 14.61 0.40
N LEU A 412 -7.45 13.74 1.22
CA LEU A 412 -7.14 13.65 2.65
C LEU A 412 -5.78 12.98 2.89
N LEU A 413 -5.42 11.95 2.09
CA LEU A 413 -4.15 11.23 2.20
C LEU A 413 -2.97 12.01 1.57
N ASN A 414 -2.83 13.29 1.92
CA ASN A 414 -1.81 14.17 1.34
C ASN A 414 -0.43 13.94 1.99
N PRO A 415 0.56 13.37 1.27
CA PRO A 415 1.89 13.11 1.83
C PRO A 415 2.65 14.39 2.20
N GLU A 416 2.24 15.57 1.72
CA GLU A 416 2.85 16.83 2.13
C GLU A 416 2.54 17.20 3.58
N ALA A 417 1.49 16.63 4.20
CA ALA A 417 1.21 16.81 5.62
C ALA A 417 2.47 16.50 6.47
N TYR A 418 2.68 17.29 7.52
CA TYR A 418 3.66 16.92 8.55
C TYR A 418 3.09 15.85 9.47
N PHE A 419 1.76 15.88 9.67
CA PHE A 419 1.01 14.81 10.31
C PHE A 419 -0.48 14.87 9.96
N HIS A 420 -1.12 13.70 9.98
CA HIS A 420 -2.54 13.50 9.73
C HIS A 420 -3.06 12.36 10.61
N VAL A 421 -4.05 12.64 11.45
CA VAL A 421 -4.77 11.63 12.24
C VAL A 421 -6.28 11.69 11.97
N ASP A 422 -6.89 10.51 11.93
CA ASP A 422 -8.26 10.26 11.47
C ASP A 422 -8.93 9.25 12.42
N ALA A 423 -10.12 9.57 12.93
CA ALA A 423 -10.84 8.73 13.88
C ALA A 423 -11.52 7.54 13.19
N ASP A 424 -11.88 7.70 11.91
CA ASP A 424 -12.49 6.68 11.06
C ASP A 424 -11.47 5.60 10.64
N ALA A 425 -10.19 5.97 10.60
CA ALA A 425 -9.06 5.07 10.36
C ALA A 425 -8.72 4.26 11.62
N LEU A 426 -9.66 3.42 12.08
CA LEU A 426 -9.55 2.64 13.33
C LEU A 426 -8.26 1.80 13.46
N SER A 427 -7.66 1.37 12.35
CA SER A 427 -6.36 0.67 12.33
C SER A 427 -5.17 1.51 12.81
N THR A 428 -5.32 2.84 12.92
CA THR A 428 -4.34 3.75 13.52
C THR A 428 -4.52 3.92 15.03
N LEU A 429 -5.57 3.35 15.64
CA LEU A 429 -5.86 3.48 17.06
C LEU A 429 -5.33 2.28 17.84
N SER A 430 -4.46 2.53 18.82
CA SER A 430 -4.17 1.57 19.88
C SER A 430 -5.27 1.67 20.93
N LEU A 431 -6.26 0.79 20.82
CA LEU A 431 -7.40 0.71 21.72
C LEU A 431 -7.13 -0.20 22.93
N ASP A 432 -7.81 0.07 24.04
CA ASP A 432 -7.92 -0.77 25.22
C ASP A 432 -9.37 -0.72 25.70
N GLU A 433 -10.07 -1.86 25.63
CA GLU A 433 -11.49 -1.97 25.98
C GLU A 433 -11.63 -2.19 27.49
N GLN A 434 -12.26 -1.23 28.18
CA GLN A 434 -12.56 -1.35 29.60
C GLN A 434 -14.01 -0.98 29.87
N ASN A 435 -14.76 -1.88 30.52
CA ASN A 435 -16.18 -1.70 30.84
C ASN A 435 -17.05 -1.34 29.62
N GLY A 436 -16.74 -1.87 28.43
CA GLY A 436 -17.42 -1.57 27.17
C GLY A 436 -17.00 -0.25 26.50
N THR A 437 -16.09 0.53 27.11
CA THR A 437 -15.54 1.75 26.52
C THR A 437 -14.19 1.47 25.85
N ASN A 438 -14.03 1.86 24.59
CA ASN A 438 -12.77 1.73 23.84
C ASN A 438 -11.87 2.96 24.07
N PHE A 439 -10.95 2.87 25.03
CA PHE A 439 -9.99 3.94 25.33
C PHE A 439 -8.83 3.95 24.34
N VAL A 440 -8.46 5.14 23.86
CA VAL A 440 -7.36 5.35 22.91
C VAL A 440 -6.07 5.63 23.69
N ASN A 441 -5.15 4.68 23.70
CA ASN A 441 -3.81 4.84 24.27
C ASN A 441 -2.87 5.59 23.33
N ARG A 442 -3.01 5.37 22.03
CA ARG A 442 -2.19 5.96 20.96
C ARG A 442 -3.00 6.10 19.67
N TRP A 443 -2.72 7.14 18.90
CA TRP A 443 -3.33 7.45 17.61
C TRP A 443 -2.19 7.73 16.64
N ASP A 444 -1.96 6.82 15.71
CA ASP A 444 -0.90 6.87 14.71
C ASP A 444 -1.28 7.73 13.51
N ASP A 445 -0.26 8.24 12.83
CA ASP A 445 -0.41 8.96 11.57
C ASP A 445 -0.88 8.01 10.45
N VAL A 446 -1.90 8.42 9.68
CA VAL A 446 -2.51 7.55 8.64
C VAL A 446 -1.55 7.20 7.50
N LEU A 447 -0.49 7.99 7.30
CA LEU A 447 0.56 7.77 6.30
C LEU A 447 1.68 6.87 6.85
N SER A 448 1.56 6.38 8.09
CA SER A 448 2.52 5.49 8.77
C SER A 448 3.95 6.05 8.88
N ASN A 449 4.11 7.38 8.87
CA ASN A 449 5.40 8.10 8.91
C ASN A 449 6.13 8.05 10.28
N GLY A 450 5.68 7.19 11.20
CA GLY A 450 6.17 7.05 12.58
C GLY A 450 5.82 8.20 13.53
N VAL A 451 5.12 9.24 13.08
CA VAL A 451 4.47 10.23 13.96
C VAL A 451 3.22 9.60 14.56
N HIS A 452 2.93 9.96 15.81
CA HIS A 452 1.74 9.51 16.54
C HIS A 452 1.50 10.41 17.75
N ALA A 453 0.29 10.39 18.29
CA ALA A 453 -0.03 10.94 19.60
C ALA A 453 -0.22 9.81 20.63
N THR A 454 0.10 10.05 21.90
CA THR A 454 -0.15 9.12 23.02
C THR A 454 -0.97 9.78 24.12
N ALA A 455 -1.79 9.01 24.84
CA ALA A 455 -2.57 9.50 25.97
C ALA A 455 -1.65 10.04 27.09
N SER A 456 -1.97 11.22 27.61
CA SER A 456 -1.15 11.95 28.56
C SER A 456 -1.39 11.50 30.00
N THR A 457 -0.79 10.37 30.39
CA THR A 457 -0.84 9.78 31.75
C THR A 457 -0.15 10.59 32.86
N THR A 458 0.21 11.85 32.61
CA THR A 458 0.99 12.69 33.54
C THR A 458 0.20 13.00 34.81
N LYS A 459 0.70 12.54 35.97
CA LYS A 459 0.15 12.88 37.29
C LYS A 459 0.44 14.36 37.62
N PHE A 460 -0.54 15.22 37.42
CA PHE A 460 -0.47 16.64 37.79
C PHE A 460 -0.72 16.86 39.29
N GLY A 461 0.32 16.63 40.09
CA GLY A 461 0.31 16.83 41.55
C GLY A 461 -0.30 15.69 42.36
N ASN A 462 -0.22 15.80 43.68
CA ASN A 462 -0.61 14.75 44.64
C ASN A 462 -2.13 14.63 44.88
N TRP A 463 -2.97 15.30 44.07
CA TRP A 463 -4.32 15.71 44.47
C TRP A 463 -5.47 14.98 43.78
N LEU A 464 -5.19 14.02 42.89
CA LEU A 464 -6.23 13.35 42.07
C LEU A 464 -5.98 11.83 42.05
N PRO A 465 -7.00 10.96 42.29
CA PRO A 465 -6.73 9.61 42.80
C PRO A 465 -6.22 8.60 41.77
N ASP A 466 -6.59 8.75 40.50
CA ASP A 466 -6.47 7.69 39.50
C ASP A 466 -5.97 8.22 38.13
N PRO A 467 -4.89 7.64 37.55
CA PRO A 467 -4.41 7.94 36.20
C PRO A 467 -5.07 7.10 35.08
N GLU A 468 -5.74 5.99 35.36
CA GLU A 468 -6.24 5.05 34.34
C GLU A 468 -7.49 5.60 33.62
N ASN A 469 -8.31 6.33 34.38
CA ASN A 469 -9.54 7.02 33.94
C ASN A 469 -9.30 8.38 33.22
N ARG A 470 -8.20 8.54 32.47
CA ARG A 470 -7.80 9.84 31.84
C ARG A 470 -7.41 9.75 30.36
N ARG A 471 -7.96 8.76 29.67
CA ARG A 471 -7.69 8.50 28.26
C ARG A 471 -8.87 8.99 27.42
N PRO A 472 -8.64 9.57 26.24
CA PRO A 472 -9.73 9.79 25.31
C PRO A 472 -10.27 8.43 24.84
N PHE A 473 -11.47 8.41 24.30
CA PHE A 473 -12.16 7.18 23.91
C PHE A 473 -12.88 7.36 22.58
N VAL A 474 -13.19 6.26 21.90
CA VAL A 474 -14.08 6.28 20.74
C VAL A 474 -15.50 6.59 21.24
N SER A 475 -16.07 7.72 20.84
CA SER A 475 -17.39 8.16 21.30
C SER A 475 -18.49 7.23 20.77
N GLU A 476 -19.56 7.04 21.55
CA GLU A 476 -20.80 6.40 21.07
C GLU A 476 -21.51 7.28 20.03
N GLU A 477 -21.35 8.60 20.13
CA GLU A 477 -21.82 9.57 19.14
C GLU A 477 -21.00 9.42 17.84
N LYS A 478 -21.69 9.36 16.70
CA LYS A 478 -21.08 9.18 15.39
C LYS A 478 -21.39 10.35 14.47
N LEU A 479 -20.36 10.91 13.85
CA LEU A 479 -20.47 11.98 12.87
C LEU A 479 -20.58 11.34 11.47
N ASN A 480 -21.76 11.47 10.82
CA ASN A 480 -22.07 10.79 9.56
C ASN A 480 -21.78 9.26 9.59
N ASN A 481 -22.25 8.59 10.65
CA ASN A 481 -22.01 7.16 10.94
C ASN A 481 -20.54 6.75 11.19
N ARG A 482 -19.59 7.68 11.17
CA ARG A 482 -18.17 7.45 11.47
C ARG A 482 -17.86 7.72 12.95
N PRO A 483 -16.92 6.98 13.56
CA PRO A 483 -16.47 7.24 14.93
C PRO A 483 -15.76 8.59 15.07
N VAL A 484 -15.77 9.15 16.28
CA VAL A 484 -15.02 10.36 16.66
C VAL A 484 -14.29 10.12 17.99
N ILE A 485 -13.16 10.78 18.21
CA ILE A 485 -12.39 10.65 19.45
C ILE A 485 -12.85 11.70 20.46
N ASP A 486 -13.41 11.23 21.57
CA ASP A 486 -13.92 12.02 22.68
C ASP A 486 -12.81 12.22 23.73
N PHE A 487 -12.56 13.47 24.15
CA PHE A 487 -11.60 13.77 25.20
C PHE A 487 -12.25 13.93 26.58
N GLY A 488 -13.53 13.55 26.71
CA GLY A 488 -14.27 13.57 27.97
C GLY A 488 -14.61 14.99 28.44
N SER A 489 -15.24 15.09 29.60
CA SER A 489 -15.68 16.36 30.18
C SER A 489 -14.53 17.31 30.52
N LEU A 490 -14.79 18.61 30.37
CA LEU A 490 -13.86 19.69 30.71
C LEU A 490 -13.55 19.65 32.20
N GLN A 491 -12.27 19.62 32.56
CA GLN A 491 -11.79 19.62 33.95
C GLN A 491 -10.82 20.77 34.21
N VAL A 492 -10.92 21.39 35.39
CA VAL A 492 -10.01 22.43 35.89
C VAL A 492 -9.22 21.88 37.07
N ALA A 493 -7.89 21.93 37.00
CA ALA A 493 -7.00 21.17 37.88
C ALA A 493 -6.83 21.73 39.32
N SER A 494 -7.90 22.22 39.98
CA SER A 494 -7.77 22.86 41.31
C SER A 494 -9.01 22.87 42.23
N HIS A 495 -9.98 21.96 42.08
CA HIS A 495 -11.15 21.94 42.97
C HIS A 495 -11.25 20.64 43.78
N THR A 496 -10.78 20.72 45.03
CA THR A 496 -11.27 19.88 46.12
C THR A 496 -12.65 20.41 46.57
N ASN A 497 -13.68 19.58 46.38
CA ASN A 497 -15.00 19.58 47.02
C ASN A 497 -15.47 20.83 47.80
N GLU A 498 -16.49 21.51 47.27
CA GLU A 498 -17.69 21.89 48.05
C GLU A 498 -18.88 22.28 47.14
N LEU A 499 -18.61 22.76 45.91
CA LEU A 499 -19.63 23.13 44.90
C LEU A 499 -19.79 22.11 43.74
N GLY A 500 -19.70 20.81 44.02
CA GLY A 500 -20.30 19.77 43.16
C GLY A 500 -19.63 19.35 41.85
N TYR A 501 -18.48 19.92 41.45
CA TYR A 501 -17.76 19.51 40.23
C TYR A 501 -16.40 18.86 40.55
N GLY A 502 -16.32 17.53 40.45
CA GLY A 502 -15.12 16.76 40.81
C GLY A 502 -15.14 15.27 40.43
N VAL A 503 -15.83 14.90 39.35
CA VAL A 503 -15.96 13.52 38.83
C VAL A 503 -16.03 13.51 37.29
N GLY A 504 -15.00 14.06 36.63
CA GLY A 504 -14.96 14.18 35.15
C GLY A 504 -13.72 13.56 34.51
N TYR A 505 -13.90 13.01 33.31
CA TYR A 505 -12.92 12.19 32.57
C TYR A 505 -12.01 13.01 31.64
N GLY A 506 -11.62 14.23 32.05
CA GLY A 506 -10.91 15.19 31.19
C GLY A 506 -9.55 14.68 30.73
N ALA A 507 -9.48 14.28 29.45
CA ALA A 507 -8.33 13.63 28.83
C ALA A 507 -7.49 14.59 27.97
N SER A 508 -6.31 14.13 27.56
CA SER A 508 -5.46 14.80 26.57
C SER A 508 -4.48 13.81 25.95
N MET A 509 -3.98 14.11 24.76
CA MET A 509 -2.90 13.33 24.11
C MET A 509 -1.71 14.24 23.80
N LYS A 510 -0.50 13.68 23.69
CA LYS A 510 0.75 14.38 23.39
C LYS A 510 1.41 13.80 22.14
N TRP A 511 1.95 14.66 21.27
CA TRP A 511 2.69 14.23 20.08
C TRP A 511 4.05 13.61 20.43
N SER A 512 4.41 12.52 19.74
CA SER A 512 5.68 11.80 19.92
C SER A 512 6.90 12.57 19.40
N LYS A 513 6.70 13.43 18.40
CA LYS A 513 7.67 14.43 17.94
C LYS A 513 7.12 15.82 18.28
N ARG A 514 7.96 16.76 18.74
CA ARG A 514 7.55 18.17 18.74
C ARG A 514 7.33 18.57 17.29
N LEU A 515 6.23 19.26 17.01
CA LEU A 515 5.96 19.77 15.67
C LEU A 515 7.01 20.81 15.27
N PRO A 516 7.19 21.07 13.96
CA PRO A 516 8.07 22.12 13.50
C PRO A 516 7.67 23.43 14.18
N SER A 517 8.64 24.30 14.43
CA SER A 517 8.30 25.68 14.79
C SER A 517 7.33 26.28 13.76
N ALA A 518 7.49 25.94 12.48
CA ALA A 518 6.96 26.63 11.32
C ALA A 518 5.55 26.27 10.81
N SER A 519 4.70 25.51 11.54
CA SER A 519 3.37 25.11 11.03
C SER A 519 2.55 26.29 10.48
N ARG A 520 2.09 26.18 9.21
CA ARG A 520 1.42 27.26 8.46
C ARG A 520 -0.06 27.02 8.21
N GLU A 521 -0.48 25.78 7.94
CA GLU A 521 -1.89 25.45 7.70
C GLU A 521 -2.34 24.26 8.55
N LEU A 522 -3.60 24.32 9.00
CA LEU A 522 -4.27 23.33 9.83
C LEU A 522 -5.72 23.18 9.37
N PHE A 523 -6.16 21.93 9.26
CA PHE A 523 -7.57 21.55 9.12
C PHE A 523 -7.93 20.63 10.29
N THR A 524 -9.10 20.82 10.88
CA THR A 524 -9.63 19.88 11.87
C THR A 524 -11.15 19.83 11.84
N VAL A 525 -11.72 18.65 12.12
CA VAL A 525 -13.15 18.44 12.28
C VAL A 525 -13.41 18.17 13.76
N VAL A 526 -14.12 19.10 14.42
CA VAL A 526 -14.11 19.21 15.89
C VAL A 526 -15.45 19.74 16.42
N CYS A 527 -15.82 19.33 17.64
CA CYS A 527 -16.87 19.95 18.45
C CYS A 527 -16.40 20.20 19.89
N ASP A 528 -17.13 21.05 20.62
CA ASP A 528 -17.06 21.19 22.08
C ASP A 528 -18.13 20.32 22.74
N THR A 529 -17.83 19.73 23.90
CA THR A 529 -18.81 18.93 24.67
C THR A 529 -19.82 19.81 25.43
N ASP A 530 -21.00 19.30 25.76
CA ASP A 530 -22.09 20.09 26.36
C ASP A 530 -21.73 20.73 27.72
N ASP A 531 -20.86 20.11 28.50
CA ASP A 531 -20.40 20.63 29.80
C ASP A 531 -19.45 21.84 29.66
N VAL A 532 -18.87 22.07 28.48
CA VAL A 532 -18.20 23.35 28.17
C VAL A 532 -19.16 24.53 28.25
N LYS A 533 -20.44 24.30 27.95
CA LYS A 533 -21.49 25.34 27.92
C LYS A 533 -21.94 25.73 29.33
N THR A 534 -21.99 24.78 30.26
CA THR A 534 -22.55 25.00 31.62
C THR A 534 -21.63 25.78 32.54
N LEU A 535 -20.31 25.75 32.32
CA LEU A 535 -19.31 26.47 33.13
C LEU A 535 -19.54 28.00 33.19
N TYR A 536 -20.28 28.56 32.23
CA TYR A 536 -20.54 29.99 32.09
C TYR A 536 -21.83 30.49 32.77
N GLY A 537 -22.64 29.61 33.35
CA GLY A 537 -23.93 29.99 33.96
C GLY A 537 -23.85 30.76 35.29
N SER A 538 -22.66 30.85 35.90
CA SER A 538 -22.46 31.29 37.30
C SER A 538 -22.38 32.81 37.50
N GLY A 539 -23.38 33.54 37.00
CA GLY A 539 -23.78 34.88 37.46
C GLY A 539 -22.87 36.09 37.13
N ASN A 540 -21.55 35.90 36.98
CA ASN A 540 -20.58 36.99 36.74
C ASN A 540 -19.91 36.97 35.37
N VAL A 541 -20.11 35.91 34.57
CA VAL A 541 -19.60 35.86 33.18
C VAL A 541 -20.78 36.07 32.23
N LYS A 542 -20.73 37.13 31.42
CA LYS A 542 -21.76 37.36 30.40
C LYS A 542 -21.57 36.38 29.25
N VAL A 543 -22.56 35.49 29.11
CA VAL A 543 -22.83 34.55 28.01
C VAL A 543 -21.89 34.70 26.82
N ALA A 544 -20.95 33.77 26.71
CA ALA A 544 -20.16 33.53 25.51
C ALA A 544 -20.31 32.04 25.19
N GLU A 545 -21.10 31.74 24.16
CA GLU A 545 -21.18 30.40 23.61
C GLU A 545 -19.90 30.09 22.81
N PHE A 546 -19.59 28.80 22.66
CA PHE A 546 -18.31 28.26 22.16
C PHE A 546 -17.11 28.45 23.11
N GLY A 547 -16.27 27.41 23.20
CA GLY A 547 -15.30 27.22 24.28
C GLY A 547 -13.93 26.67 23.84
N GLN A 548 -13.54 26.87 22.58
CA GLN A 548 -12.16 26.66 22.09
C GLN A 548 -11.68 25.19 22.13
N ALA A 549 -11.68 24.55 20.96
CA ALA A 549 -10.83 23.38 20.71
C ALA A 549 -9.37 23.69 21.08
N TYR A 550 -8.82 23.02 22.10
CA TYR A 550 -7.48 23.30 22.61
C TYR A 550 -6.39 22.72 21.70
N ILE A 551 -5.76 23.61 20.93
CA ILE A 551 -4.92 23.27 19.77
C ILE A 551 -3.42 23.56 19.98
N CYS A 552 -2.98 24.21 21.08
CA CYS A 552 -1.58 24.66 21.21
C CYS A 552 -0.93 24.68 22.62
N ASP A 553 0.38 24.47 22.60
CA ASP A 553 1.46 24.49 23.63
C ASP A 553 1.15 24.62 25.15
N PRO A 554 1.48 23.59 26.00
CA PRO A 554 1.47 23.71 27.45
C PRO A 554 2.78 24.28 28.05
N ASP A 555 3.88 24.36 27.28
CA ASP A 555 5.22 24.61 27.84
C ASP A 555 5.38 26.03 28.46
N LYS A 556 4.45 26.97 28.20
CA LYS A 556 4.57 28.38 28.61
C LYS A 556 3.28 29.08 29.10
N GLN A 557 2.67 28.51 30.15
CA GLN A 557 1.87 29.18 31.22
C GLN A 557 0.66 30.11 30.92
N TYR A 558 0.44 30.63 29.71
CA TYR A 558 -0.47 31.77 29.48
C TYR A 558 -1.64 31.49 28.51
N GLY A 559 -2.60 30.68 28.93
CA GLY A 559 -3.90 30.52 28.26
C GLY A 559 -5.01 31.39 28.87
N SER A 560 -5.95 31.87 28.05
CA SER A 560 -7.08 32.70 28.51
C SER A 560 -8.40 32.45 27.73
N ARG A 561 -9.40 31.94 28.45
CA ARG A 561 -10.83 32.20 28.19
C ARG A 561 -11.19 33.57 28.81
N GLY A 562 -12.13 34.31 28.22
CA GLY A 562 -12.49 35.68 28.63
C GLY A 562 -13.35 35.78 29.90
N LYS A 563 -13.55 36.97 30.49
CA LYS A 563 -13.12 38.33 30.07
C LYS A 563 -13.05 39.28 31.29
N LEU A 564 -12.30 40.38 31.14
CA LEU A 564 -12.17 41.57 32.04
C LEU A 564 -11.25 41.39 33.28
N MET A 565 -10.29 42.29 33.59
CA MET A 565 -9.93 43.58 32.97
C MET A 565 -8.50 43.58 32.34
N SER A 566 -8.09 44.73 31.80
CA SER A 566 -6.82 45.04 31.10
C SER A 566 -6.53 44.24 29.81
N ASN A 567 -6.99 44.81 28.69
CA ASN A 567 -6.44 44.74 27.32
C ASN A 567 -5.99 43.37 26.76
N ASN A 568 -6.92 42.72 26.04
CA ASN A 568 -6.75 41.50 25.24
C ASN A 568 -6.47 40.23 26.11
N TRP A 569 -6.77 38.98 25.73
CA TRP A 569 -7.27 38.40 24.47
C TRP A 569 -8.08 37.11 24.80
N PRO A 570 -9.10 36.72 24.02
CA PRO A 570 -9.35 35.32 23.68
C PRO A 570 -8.47 34.87 22.49
N TYR A 571 -8.14 33.59 22.39
CA TYR A 571 -7.35 33.02 21.28
C TYR A 571 -7.94 31.71 20.76
N ILE A 572 -7.76 31.43 19.47
CA ILE A 572 -7.90 30.08 18.89
C ILE A 572 -6.50 29.46 18.63
N VAL A 573 -5.47 30.29 18.49
CA VAL A 573 -4.04 29.92 18.50
C VAL A 573 -3.29 30.93 19.38
N HIS A 574 -2.52 30.46 20.36
CA HIS A 574 -1.72 31.34 21.24
C HIS A 574 -0.42 31.74 20.55
N ASP A 575 -0.21 33.05 20.36
CA ASP A 575 1.04 33.63 19.88
C ASP A 575 1.84 34.29 21.01
N HIS A 576 3.18 34.22 20.92
CA HIS A 576 4.07 34.79 21.94
C HIS A 576 4.33 36.29 21.74
N GLY A 577 3.32 37.11 22.05
CA GLY A 577 3.54 38.48 22.52
C GLY A 577 2.70 39.58 21.87
N TYR A 578 2.19 40.45 22.74
CA TYR A 578 1.65 41.79 22.45
C TYR A 578 0.49 41.87 21.45
N ASN A 579 -0.72 41.96 22.04
CA ASN A 579 -2.00 42.56 21.63
C ASN A 579 -2.27 42.79 20.13
N ASN A 580 -1.92 41.83 19.28
CA ASN A 580 -2.03 41.90 17.83
C ASN A 580 -2.34 40.49 17.30
N GLU A 581 -3.55 40.31 16.75
CA GLU A 581 -4.02 39.37 15.71
C GLU A 581 -3.18 38.13 15.33
N ILE A 582 -3.83 37.17 14.65
CA ILE A 582 -3.12 36.41 13.60
C ILE A 582 -2.79 37.38 12.46
N LYS A 583 -1.73 38.18 12.63
CA LYS A 583 -1.36 39.28 11.73
C LYS A 583 -1.15 38.75 10.32
N ASN A 584 -2.06 39.14 9.43
CA ASN A 584 -2.14 38.74 8.02
C ASN A 584 -2.46 37.25 7.77
N GLY A 585 -3.07 36.54 8.72
CA GLY A 585 -3.61 35.18 8.55
C GLY A 585 -5.14 35.13 8.54
N SER A 586 -5.71 33.95 8.34
CA SER A 586 -7.17 33.75 8.23
C SER A 586 -7.64 32.49 8.95
N ILE A 587 -8.86 32.56 9.50
CA ILE A 587 -9.54 31.43 10.15
C ILE A 587 -10.89 31.27 9.45
N TYR A 588 -11.21 30.04 9.04
CA TYR A 588 -12.53 29.70 8.51
C TYR A 588 -13.16 28.65 9.42
N ALA A 589 -14.45 28.79 9.67
CA ALA A 589 -15.28 27.72 10.20
C ALA A 589 -16.41 27.52 9.19
N ASP A 590 -16.51 26.30 8.67
CA ASP A 590 -17.51 25.94 7.67
C ASP A 590 -17.46 26.80 6.40
N GLY A 591 -16.24 27.10 5.93
CA GLY A 591 -15.98 27.90 4.73
C GLY A 591 -16.24 29.40 4.89
N VAL A 592 -16.87 29.81 5.99
CA VAL A 592 -17.12 31.21 6.34
C VAL A 592 -15.91 31.76 7.08
N LEU A 593 -15.32 32.85 6.56
CA LEU A 593 -14.24 33.59 7.22
C LEU A 593 -14.73 34.08 8.60
N LYS A 594 -13.97 33.77 9.65
CA LYS A 594 -14.26 34.14 11.03
C LYS A 594 -13.26 35.18 11.53
N HIS A 595 -13.74 36.12 12.33
CA HIS A 595 -12.86 36.94 13.15
C HIS A 595 -12.29 36.08 14.29
N TRP A 596 -11.14 36.44 14.86
CA TRP A 596 -10.51 35.66 15.92
C TRP A 596 -11.27 35.73 17.27
N GLU A 597 -12.22 36.67 17.41
CA GLU A 597 -13.23 36.70 18.50
C GLU A 597 -14.59 36.09 18.08
N SER A 598 -14.76 35.53 16.87
CA SER A 598 -16.05 34.99 16.43
C SER A 598 -16.44 33.72 17.16
N ILE A 599 -17.69 33.70 17.63
CA ILE A 599 -18.38 32.50 18.08
C ILE A 599 -18.66 31.59 16.87
N VAL A 600 -18.46 30.28 17.06
CA VAL A 600 -18.88 29.21 16.13
C VAL A 600 -20.13 28.54 16.72
N GLY A 601 -20.91 27.82 15.90
CA GLY A 601 -22.17 27.24 16.32
C GLY A 601 -22.05 26.11 17.33
N ALA A 602 -23.17 25.48 17.68
CA ALA A 602 -23.17 24.19 18.35
C ALA A 602 -23.16 23.05 17.31
N GLY A 603 -22.33 22.04 17.54
CA GLY A 603 -22.17 20.87 16.66
C GLY A 603 -20.72 20.63 16.30
N PHE A 604 -20.48 19.73 15.34
CA PHE A 604 -19.19 19.59 14.67
C PHE A 604 -19.02 20.64 13.59
N HIS A 605 -17.81 21.13 13.41
CA HIS A 605 -17.46 22.14 12.42
C HIS A 605 -16.15 21.79 11.71
N VAL A 606 -16.03 22.11 10.42
CA VAL A 606 -14.74 22.07 9.71
C VAL A 606 -14.01 23.39 9.95
N MET A 607 -12.98 23.34 10.79
CA MET A 607 -12.12 24.46 11.12
C MET A 607 -10.87 24.45 10.23
N GLN A 608 -10.54 25.60 9.65
CA GLN A 608 -9.36 25.79 8.81
C GLN A 608 -8.59 27.04 9.26
N PHE A 609 -7.27 26.94 9.29
CA PHE A 609 -6.35 28.01 9.68
C PHE A 609 -5.29 28.19 8.60
N ILE A 610 -5.06 29.44 8.18
CA ILE A 610 -4.08 29.81 7.16
C ILE A 610 -3.16 30.89 7.72
N LEU A 611 -1.87 30.59 7.85
CA LEU A 611 -0.84 31.55 8.25
C LEU A 611 0.03 31.98 7.05
N PRO A 612 0.37 33.27 6.93
CA PRO A 612 1.27 33.77 5.90
C PRO A 612 2.70 33.25 6.13
N GLY A 613 3.46 33.12 5.04
CA GLY A 613 4.82 32.55 5.10
C GLY A 613 5.88 33.42 5.80
N SER A 614 5.61 34.70 6.04
CA SER A 614 6.62 35.70 6.44
C SER A 614 6.67 36.05 7.93
N SER A 615 5.92 35.36 8.80
CA SER A 615 5.90 35.61 10.25
C SER A 615 6.67 34.57 11.07
N ASP A 616 7.34 35.03 12.13
CA ASP A 616 7.86 34.21 13.26
C ASP A 616 6.73 33.59 14.12
N ARG A 617 5.49 33.97 13.81
CA ARG A 617 4.23 33.55 14.44
C ARG A 617 3.69 32.35 13.67
N MET A 618 3.46 31.24 14.37
CA MET A 618 3.28 29.90 13.79
C MET A 618 2.36 29.06 14.70
N ILE A 619 1.61 28.09 14.15
CA ILE A 619 0.78 27.21 14.99
C ILE A 619 1.71 26.23 15.73
N ARG A 620 1.54 26.05 17.05
CA ARG A 620 2.34 25.08 17.84
C ARG A 620 1.47 24.08 18.60
N PRO A 621 0.82 23.12 17.92
CA PRO A 621 0.29 21.96 18.60
C PRO A 621 1.42 21.15 19.25
N SER A 622 1.09 20.51 20.35
CA SER A 622 2.01 19.66 21.11
C SER A 622 1.22 18.70 22.00
N GLN A 623 0.04 19.13 22.44
CA GLN A 623 -1.01 18.29 23.01
C GLN A 623 -2.38 18.63 22.42
N PHE A 624 -3.28 17.65 22.41
CA PHE A 624 -4.71 17.82 22.21
C PHE A 624 -5.43 18.12 23.53
N ALA A 625 -6.58 18.80 23.48
CA ALA A 625 -7.53 18.91 24.59
C ALA A 625 -6.90 19.36 25.92
N SER A 626 -5.96 20.31 25.87
CA SER A 626 -5.20 20.78 27.04
C SER A 626 -4.83 22.25 26.90
N SER A 627 -5.11 23.07 27.91
CA SER A 627 -4.82 24.52 27.91
C SER A 627 -4.69 25.07 29.35
N TYR A 628 -4.68 26.40 29.50
CA TYR A 628 -4.75 27.12 30.77
C TYR A 628 -5.91 28.12 30.77
N VAL A 629 -6.52 28.32 31.94
CA VAL A 629 -7.59 29.30 32.20
C VAL A 629 -7.24 30.09 33.45
N LYS A 630 -7.52 31.40 33.46
CA LYS A 630 -7.25 32.26 34.61
C LYS A 630 -8.43 32.24 35.59
N TYR A 631 -8.19 31.84 36.85
CA TYR A 631 -9.22 31.72 37.89
C TYR A 631 -8.68 32.26 39.23
N GLY A 632 -9.41 33.17 39.86
CA GLY A 632 -8.96 33.84 41.10
C GLY A 632 -7.71 34.71 40.95
N GLY A 633 -7.24 34.97 39.73
CA GLY A 633 -5.99 35.66 39.41
C GLY A 633 -4.86 34.73 38.96
N GLU A 634 -4.91 33.45 39.33
CA GLU A 634 -3.93 32.42 38.96
C GLU A 634 -4.24 31.78 37.60
N TYR A 635 -3.22 31.31 36.87
CA TYR A 635 -3.41 30.48 35.67
C TYR A 635 -3.43 29.00 36.05
N LYS A 636 -4.53 28.31 35.72
CA LYS A 636 -4.79 26.92 36.10
C LYS A 636 -4.99 26.05 34.87
N ARG A 637 -4.39 24.87 34.85
CA ARG A 637 -4.45 23.96 33.70
C ARG A 637 -5.85 23.35 33.57
N VAL A 638 -6.30 23.20 32.32
CA VAL A 638 -7.57 22.56 31.95
C VAL A 638 -7.34 21.44 30.94
N LEU A 639 -8.17 20.40 30.99
CA LEU A 639 -8.12 19.20 30.16
C LEU A 639 -9.54 18.82 29.67
N GLY A 640 -9.65 18.06 28.57
CA GLY A 640 -10.93 17.61 28.01
C GLY A 640 -11.77 18.72 27.38
N GLY A 641 -13.06 18.45 27.20
CA GLY A 641 -14.06 19.41 26.72
C GLY A 641 -14.31 19.41 25.20
N THR A 642 -13.80 18.44 24.45
CA THR A 642 -13.85 18.45 22.98
C THR A 642 -13.88 17.04 22.38
N LYS A 643 -14.48 16.89 21.20
CA LYS A 643 -14.39 15.68 20.38
C LYS A 643 -13.76 16.01 19.03
N ILE A 644 -12.85 15.17 18.55
CA ILE A 644 -12.10 15.38 17.30
C ILE A 644 -12.31 14.18 16.38
N ALA A 645 -12.72 14.46 15.16
CA ALA A 645 -12.97 13.46 14.12
C ALA A 645 -11.76 13.30 13.18
N GLU A 646 -11.12 14.41 12.78
CA GLU A 646 -9.95 14.40 11.89
C GLU A 646 -9.09 15.65 12.10
N TYR A 647 -7.77 15.54 11.92
CA TYR A 647 -6.81 16.62 12.17
C TYR A 647 -5.59 16.51 11.23
N ILE A 648 -5.31 17.56 10.44
CA ILE A 648 -4.29 17.57 9.36
C ILE A 648 -3.49 18.87 9.39
N VAL A 649 -2.15 18.81 9.37
CA VAL A 649 -1.28 20.01 9.43
C VAL A 649 -0.14 20.00 8.43
N PHE A 650 0.17 21.20 7.92
CA PHE A 650 1.22 21.47 6.95
C PHE A 650 2.22 22.50 7.51
N ASP A 651 3.51 22.28 7.28
CA ASP A 651 4.63 23.17 7.68
C ASP A 651 4.92 24.29 6.66
N HIS A 652 4.04 24.43 5.67
CA HIS A 652 4.13 25.34 4.53
C HIS A 652 2.72 25.77 4.09
N PRO A 653 2.57 26.90 3.37
CA PRO A 653 1.30 27.26 2.76
C PRO A 653 0.97 26.31 1.58
N LEU A 654 -0.30 25.92 1.47
CA LEU A 654 -0.82 25.07 0.42
C LEU A 654 -1.16 25.85 -0.86
N ASP A 655 -1.22 25.12 -1.97
CA ASP A 655 -1.86 25.60 -3.18
C ASP A 655 -3.39 25.77 -2.98
N PRO A 656 -4.06 26.80 -3.55
CA PRO A 656 -5.50 27.00 -3.42
C PRO A 656 -6.38 25.82 -3.87
N VAL A 657 -5.98 25.06 -4.90
CA VAL A 657 -6.73 23.90 -5.37
C VAL A 657 -6.60 22.75 -4.38
N VAL A 658 -5.38 22.47 -3.90
CA VAL A 658 -5.13 21.46 -2.86
C VAL A 658 -5.89 21.79 -1.58
N ARG A 659 -5.86 23.06 -1.16
CA ARG A 659 -6.59 23.57 0.01
C ARG A 659 -8.11 23.35 -0.09
N THR A 660 -8.69 23.67 -1.25
CA THR A 660 -10.13 23.44 -1.52
C THR A 660 -10.46 21.95 -1.53
N ASN A 661 -9.63 21.12 -2.14
CA ASN A 661 -9.85 19.68 -2.24
C ASN A 661 -9.81 18.99 -0.86
N ILE A 662 -8.90 19.37 0.04
CA ILE A 662 -8.90 18.90 1.43
C ILE A 662 -10.17 19.35 2.16
N TYR A 663 -10.51 20.65 2.08
CA TYR A 663 -11.67 21.21 2.78
C TYR A 663 -12.99 20.52 2.37
N THR A 664 -13.23 20.35 1.06
CA THR A 664 -14.46 19.74 0.56
C THR A 664 -14.50 18.23 0.79
N ALA A 665 -13.35 17.54 0.77
CA ALA A 665 -13.28 16.15 1.16
C ALA A 665 -13.65 15.93 2.63
N LEU A 666 -13.21 16.81 3.55
CA LEU A 666 -13.64 16.78 4.95
C LEU A 666 -15.17 17.01 5.08
N ARG A 667 -15.73 18.00 4.37
CA ARG A 667 -17.19 18.24 4.37
C ARG A 667 -17.98 17.04 3.83
N THR A 668 -17.54 16.43 2.73
CA THR A 668 -18.19 15.21 2.21
C THR A 668 -18.10 14.05 3.20
N LYS A 669 -16.89 13.74 3.70
CA LYS A 669 -16.65 12.57 4.55
C LYS A 669 -17.46 12.63 5.85
N TRP A 670 -17.47 13.79 6.51
CA TRP A 670 -18.02 13.94 7.87
C TRP A 670 -19.42 14.56 7.95
N PHE A 671 -19.89 15.24 6.91
CA PHE A 671 -21.20 15.91 6.92
C PHE A 671 -22.09 15.52 5.73
N ASN A 672 -21.54 14.89 4.70
CA ASN A 672 -22.23 14.53 3.46
C ASN A 672 -22.87 15.73 2.72
N ASP A 673 -22.36 16.95 2.93
CA ASP A 673 -22.95 18.19 2.39
C ASP A 673 -22.80 18.34 0.87
N ALA A 674 -21.54 18.42 0.41
CA ALA A 674 -21.19 18.88 -0.92
C ALA A 674 -19.82 18.30 -1.32
N ARG A 675 -19.77 17.76 -2.54
CA ARG A 675 -18.61 17.09 -3.13
C ARG A 675 -17.85 18.05 -4.05
N THR A 676 -16.55 17.82 -4.21
CA THR A 676 -15.78 18.44 -5.30
C THR A 676 -16.04 17.69 -6.59
N VAL A 677 -16.34 18.42 -7.67
CA VAL A 677 -16.42 17.85 -9.02
C VAL A 677 -15.02 17.79 -9.63
N ARG A 678 -14.53 16.59 -9.91
CA ARG A 678 -13.28 16.34 -10.65
C ARG A 678 -13.61 16.18 -12.13
N LYS A 679 -13.02 17.01 -12.99
CA LYS A 679 -13.11 16.82 -14.45
C LYS A 679 -11.88 16.12 -14.99
N PHE A 680 -12.09 15.13 -15.85
CA PHE A 680 -11.09 14.47 -16.68
C PHE A 680 -11.45 14.63 -18.15
N GLY A 681 -10.45 14.60 -19.03
CA GLY A 681 -10.67 14.49 -20.47
C GLY A 681 -11.19 13.08 -20.78
N ASN A 682 -10.26 12.13 -20.85
CA ASN A 682 -10.54 10.71 -20.90
C ASN A 682 -10.24 10.06 -19.53
N LEU A 683 -11.03 9.05 -19.16
CA LEU A 683 -10.83 8.28 -17.94
C LEU A 683 -10.93 6.78 -18.24
N THR A 684 -9.83 6.06 -18.10
CA THR A 684 -9.74 4.63 -18.47
C THR A 684 -9.37 3.76 -17.28
N VAL A 685 -10.18 2.74 -16.98
CA VAL A 685 -9.91 1.71 -15.97
C VAL A 685 -9.90 0.35 -16.67
N GLY A 686 -8.73 -0.28 -16.78
CA GLY A 686 -8.51 -1.52 -17.52
C GLY A 686 -9.05 -2.78 -16.82
N ALA A 687 -8.99 -3.90 -17.52
CA ALA A 687 -9.50 -5.17 -16.99
C ALA A 687 -8.62 -5.70 -15.84
N GLY A 688 -9.22 -5.87 -14.66
CA GLY A 688 -8.49 -6.20 -13.43
C GLY A 688 -7.80 -5.01 -12.75
N ALA A 689 -8.04 -3.78 -13.22
CA ALA A 689 -7.70 -2.56 -12.51
C ALA A 689 -8.78 -2.16 -11.49
N SER A 690 -8.38 -1.35 -10.51
CA SER A 690 -9.28 -0.62 -9.62
C SER A 690 -8.84 0.84 -9.51
N LEU A 691 -9.81 1.75 -9.61
CA LEU A 691 -9.63 3.20 -9.43
C LEU A 691 -10.62 3.69 -8.39
N SER A 692 -10.14 4.31 -7.32
CA SER A 692 -10.96 4.91 -6.27
C SER A 692 -10.79 6.43 -6.25
N ILE A 693 -11.90 7.16 -6.34
CA ILE A 693 -11.95 8.62 -6.25
C ILE A 693 -12.95 9.01 -5.13
N PRO A 694 -12.61 8.75 -3.86
CA PRO A 694 -13.51 9.03 -2.74
C PRO A 694 -13.75 10.54 -2.57
N TRP A 695 -14.86 10.89 -1.93
CA TRP A 695 -15.25 12.27 -1.55
C TRP A 695 -15.48 13.26 -2.70
N ASN A 696 -15.37 12.83 -3.95
CA ASN A 696 -15.60 13.64 -5.14
C ASN A 696 -16.79 13.08 -5.94
N ASP A 697 -17.31 13.89 -6.86
CA ASP A 697 -18.08 13.46 -8.03
C ASP A 697 -17.22 13.66 -9.28
N VAL A 698 -17.51 12.94 -10.36
CA VAL A 698 -16.65 12.92 -11.56
C VAL A 698 -17.41 13.36 -12.81
N VAL A 699 -16.73 14.14 -13.67
CA VAL A 699 -17.15 14.49 -15.03
C VAL A 699 -16.06 14.01 -15.99
N VAL A 700 -16.44 13.29 -17.04
CA VAL A 700 -15.52 12.82 -18.10
C VAL A 700 -15.96 13.42 -19.44
N THR A 701 -15.21 14.42 -19.92
CA THR A 701 -15.65 15.27 -21.04
C THR A 701 -15.50 14.62 -22.42
N ASN A 702 -14.62 13.61 -22.55
CA ASN A 702 -14.30 12.97 -23.82
C ASN A 702 -14.83 11.53 -23.85
N CYS A 703 -14.27 10.64 -23.02
CA CYS A 703 -14.69 9.24 -22.97
C CYS A 703 -14.30 8.56 -21.64
N LEU A 704 -15.28 7.90 -21.02
CA LEU A 704 -15.10 6.99 -19.89
C LEU A 704 -14.95 5.56 -20.42
N THR A 705 -13.80 4.91 -20.25
CA THR A 705 -13.60 3.49 -20.59
C THR A 705 -13.50 2.65 -19.33
N VAL A 706 -14.41 1.69 -19.14
CA VAL A 706 -14.40 0.81 -17.95
C VAL A 706 -14.35 -0.65 -18.36
N GLY A 707 -13.31 -1.32 -17.88
CA GLY A 707 -13.10 -2.78 -17.91
C GLY A 707 -12.85 -3.39 -16.52
N GLY A 708 -12.65 -2.56 -15.49
CA GLY A 708 -12.41 -2.95 -14.09
C GLY A 708 -13.30 -2.16 -13.12
N ASN A 709 -12.83 -1.91 -11.90
CA ASN A 709 -13.65 -1.31 -10.83
C ASN A 709 -13.41 0.21 -10.71
N LEU A 710 -14.46 1.03 -10.80
CA LEU A 710 -14.44 2.47 -10.51
C LEU A 710 -15.22 2.76 -9.22
N THR A 711 -14.49 2.93 -8.11
CA THR A 711 -15.07 3.34 -6.83
C THR A 711 -15.25 4.86 -6.77
N VAL A 712 -16.48 5.32 -7.03
CA VAL A 712 -16.91 6.72 -7.01
C VAL A 712 -18.35 6.80 -6.50
N ALA A 713 -18.84 7.98 -6.09
CA ALA A 713 -20.23 8.16 -5.67
C ALA A 713 -21.16 8.56 -6.82
N SER A 714 -20.71 9.45 -7.70
CA SER A 714 -21.33 9.67 -9.00
C SER A 714 -20.30 9.99 -10.08
N VAL A 715 -20.59 9.59 -11.31
CA VAL A 715 -19.83 9.93 -12.51
C VAL A 715 -20.79 10.32 -13.64
N SER A 716 -20.45 11.39 -14.33
CA SER A 716 -21.11 11.87 -15.55
C SER A 716 -20.16 11.77 -16.74
N ALA A 717 -20.67 11.37 -17.91
CA ALA A 717 -19.84 11.18 -19.10
C ALA A 717 -20.56 11.52 -20.40
N ALA A 718 -19.86 12.25 -21.28
CA ALA A 718 -20.32 12.56 -22.64
C ALA A 718 -20.21 11.36 -23.62
N ALA A 719 -19.31 10.41 -23.32
CA ALA A 719 -19.26 9.12 -24.00
C ALA A 719 -18.70 8.04 -23.06
N ILE A 720 -19.08 6.78 -23.31
CA ILE A 720 -18.63 5.62 -22.54
C ILE A 720 -18.24 4.46 -23.46
N ARG A 721 -17.22 3.70 -23.08
CA ARG A 721 -16.80 2.47 -23.74
C ARG A 721 -16.78 1.30 -22.76
N LEU A 722 -17.51 0.25 -23.10
CA LEU A 722 -17.57 -1.01 -22.35
C LEU A 722 -16.56 -1.98 -22.97
N ALA A 723 -15.59 -2.45 -22.18
CA ALA A 723 -14.43 -3.20 -22.67
C ALA A 723 -14.22 -4.59 -22.03
N SER A 724 -14.99 -4.98 -21.02
CA SER A 724 -14.94 -6.31 -20.37
C SER A 724 -16.32 -6.79 -19.91
N THR A 725 -16.43 -7.99 -19.36
CA THR A 725 -17.65 -8.49 -18.67
C THR A 725 -17.72 -8.16 -17.18
N ALA A 726 -16.64 -7.62 -16.60
CA ALA A 726 -16.45 -7.46 -15.16
C ALA A 726 -16.11 -6.01 -14.78
N ALA A 727 -16.70 -5.06 -15.52
CA ALA A 727 -16.58 -3.64 -15.26
C ALA A 727 -17.65 -3.18 -14.27
N ASP A 728 -17.29 -2.37 -13.28
CA ASP A 728 -18.20 -1.89 -12.24
C ASP A 728 -17.97 -0.40 -11.91
N VAL A 729 -19.05 0.32 -11.58
CA VAL A 729 -19.05 1.67 -11.02
C VAL A 729 -19.83 1.62 -9.70
N SER A 730 -19.17 1.82 -8.55
CA SER A 730 -19.86 1.66 -7.25
C SER A 730 -21.00 2.66 -7.01
N GLY A 731 -20.98 3.78 -7.73
CA GLY A 731 -21.91 4.90 -7.58
C GLY A 731 -22.94 4.99 -8.70
N ASN A 732 -23.52 6.17 -8.85
CA ASN A 732 -24.42 6.50 -9.95
C ASN A 732 -23.63 6.82 -11.21
N LEU A 733 -24.11 6.37 -12.37
CA LEU A 733 -23.60 6.74 -13.68
C LEU A 733 -24.69 7.49 -14.46
N THR A 734 -24.43 8.76 -14.76
CA THR A 734 -25.28 9.62 -15.57
C THR A 734 -24.65 9.80 -16.95
N LEU A 735 -25.42 9.57 -18.02
CA LEU A 735 -25.00 9.80 -19.40
C LEU A 735 -25.68 11.07 -19.94
N GLU A 736 -24.87 11.94 -20.54
CA GLU A 736 -25.31 13.24 -21.06
C GLU A 736 -26.20 13.11 -22.32
N ASP A 737 -26.96 14.15 -22.65
CA ASP A 737 -27.79 14.14 -23.87
C ASP A 737 -26.92 14.05 -25.13
N GLY A 738 -27.24 13.09 -25.99
CA GLY A 738 -26.47 12.75 -27.19
C GLY A 738 -25.31 11.78 -26.95
N ALA A 739 -25.15 11.22 -25.73
CA ALA A 739 -23.99 10.42 -25.38
C ALA A 739 -23.74 9.21 -26.30
N ALA A 740 -22.45 8.95 -26.57
CA ALA A 740 -22.00 7.82 -27.38
C ALA A 740 -21.61 6.64 -26.48
N ILE A 741 -22.27 5.49 -26.67
CA ILE A 741 -22.04 4.25 -25.92
C ILE A 741 -21.38 3.24 -26.86
N THR A 742 -20.09 2.99 -26.71
CA THR A 742 -19.38 1.96 -27.47
C THR A 742 -19.39 0.64 -26.70
N VAL A 743 -19.90 -0.43 -27.30
CA VAL A 743 -19.95 -1.76 -26.71
C VAL A 743 -19.06 -2.70 -27.51
N ASP A 744 -17.95 -3.14 -26.94
CA ASP A 744 -17.03 -4.07 -27.59
C ASP A 744 -17.57 -5.51 -27.57
N MET A 745 -17.46 -6.22 -28.70
CA MET A 745 -17.68 -7.66 -28.77
C MET A 745 -16.42 -8.42 -28.37
N LEU A 746 -16.59 -9.37 -27.45
CA LEU A 746 -15.53 -10.15 -26.84
C LEU A 746 -15.20 -11.42 -27.64
N ALA A 747 -14.10 -12.09 -27.26
CA ALA A 747 -13.57 -13.23 -28.00
C ALA A 747 -14.49 -14.48 -28.01
N ASP A 748 -15.43 -14.57 -27.07
CA ASP A 748 -16.46 -15.63 -27.02
C ASP A 748 -17.73 -15.27 -27.82
N GLY A 749 -17.77 -14.09 -28.43
CA GLY A 749 -18.92 -13.56 -29.16
C GLY A 749 -19.99 -12.90 -28.27
N THR A 750 -19.77 -12.76 -26.96
CA THR A 750 -20.62 -11.91 -26.12
C THR A 750 -20.26 -10.43 -26.26
N PHE A 751 -21.05 -9.54 -25.66
CA PHE A 751 -20.74 -8.12 -25.56
C PHE A 751 -20.22 -7.78 -24.16
N ALA A 752 -19.34 -6.79 -24.09
CA ALA A 752 -18.92 -6.16 -22.84
C ALA A 752 -20.11 -5.60 -22.05
N SER A 753 -20.01 -5.61 -20.73
CA SER A 753 -21.07 -5.25 -19.79
C SER A 753 -20.54 -4.50 -18.57
N LEU A 754 -21.31 -3.52 -18.12
CA LEU A 754 -21.00 -2.66 -16.97
C LEU A 754 -22.10 -2.76 -15.90
N SER A 755 -21.74 -2.68 -14.62
CA SER A 755 -22.66 -2.40 -13.52
C SER A 755 -22.49 -0.98 -12.96
N ALA A 756 -23.59 -0.41 -12.48
CA ALA A 756 -23.64 0.83 -11.69
C ALA A 756 -24.77 0.76 -10.65
N THR A 757 -24.68 1.53 -9.56
CA THR A 757 -25.76 1.57 -8.55
C THR A 757 -27.05 2.17 -9.13
N GLN A 758 -26.96 3.23 -9.92
CA GLN A 758 -28.04 3.79 -10.75
C GLN A 758 -27.50 4.17 -12.14
N LEU A 759 -28.37 4.12 -13.15
CA LEU A 759 -28.11 4.44 -14.55
C LEU A 759 -29.13 5.48 -15.03
N GLU A 760 -28.70 6.72 -15.21
CA GLU A 760 -29.53 7.84 -15.65
C GLU A 760 -29.11 8.31 -17.04
N PHE A 761 -30.07 8.56 -17.92
CA PHE A 761 -29.83 9.15 -19.24
C PHE A 761 -30.56 10.49 -19.32
N LEU A 762 -29.82 11.59 -19.47
CA LEU A 762 -30.38 12.94 -19.50
C LEU A 762 -31.11 13.28 -20.80
N GLY A 763 -31.00 12.43 -21.83
CA GLY A 763 -31.62 12.63 -23.13
C GLY A 763 -31.42 11.45 -24.08
N GLY A 764 -31.18 11.72 -25.35
CA GLY A 764 -30.94 10.71 -26.39
C GLY A 764 -29.48 10.24 -26.45
N GLY A 765 -29.17 9.39 -27.43
CA GLY A 765 -27.80 8.89 -27.60
C GLY A 765 -27.61 7.89 -28.75
N LYS A 766 -26.39 7.37 -28.86
CA LYS A 766 -26.01 6.38 -29.88
C LYS A 766 -25.25 5.20 -29.27
N VAL A 767 -25.83 4.01 -29.36
CA VAL A 767 -25.17 2.73 -29.02
C VAL A 767 -24.49 2.16 -30.25
N VAL A 768 -23.16 2.01 -30.20
CA VAL A 768 -22.31 1.50 -31.28
C VAL A 768 -21.73 0.15 -30.87
N PHE A 769 -22.08 -0.91 -31.61
CA PHE A 769 -21.53 -2.24 -31.39
C PHE A 769 -20.25 -2.43 -32.21
N SER A 770 -19.14 -2.60 -31.49
CA SER A 770 -17.78 -2.78 -32.01
C SER A 770 -17.47 -4.28 -32.20
N ALA A 771 -16.70 -4.63 -33.22
CA ALA A 771 -16.38 -6.01 -33.56
C ALA A 771 -15.01 -6.17 -34.21
N LEU A 772 -14.23 -7.13 -33.69
CA LEU A 772 -13.03 -7.63 -34.37
C LEU A 772 -13.42 -8.46 -35.60
N ALA A 773 -12.65 -8.33 -36.68
CA ALA A 773 -12.97 -8.93 -37.98
C ALA A 773 -13.02 -10.47 -37.91
N GLY A 774 -14.13 -11.06 -38.36
CA GLY A 774 -14.33 -12.51 -38.47
C GLY A 774 -15.01 -13.18 -37.27
N LEU A 775 -15.02 -12.53 -36.10
CA LEU A 775 -15.85 -12.96 -34.97
C LEU A 775 -17.35 -12.79 -35.28
N LYS A 776 -18.18 -13.52 -34.53
CA LYS A 776 -19.65 -13.54 -34.69
C LYS A 776 -20.29 -13.30 -33.32
N PRO A 777 -21.27 -12.38 -33.21
CA PRO A 777 -21.98 -12.20 -31.96
C PRO A 777 -22.86 -13.41 -31.65
N ARG A 778 -23.00 -13.72 -30.36
CA ARG A 778 -23.93 -14.69 -29.83
C ARG A 778 -25.37 -14.20 -30.08
N VAL A 779 -26.22 -15.09 -30.58
CA VAL A 779 -27.65 -14.80 -30.80
C VAL A 779 -28.41 -14.95 -29.47
N GLY A 780 -29.31 -14.00 -29.16
CA GLY A 780 -30.09 -13.96 -27.93
C GLY A 780 -30.13 -12.58 -27.27
N GLU A 781 -30.69 -12.52 -26.06
CA GLU A 781 -30.60 -11.34 -25.20
C GLU A 781 -29.28 -11.38 -24.40
N MET A 782 -28.53 -10.28 -24.37
CA MET A 782 -27.32 -10.09 -23.56
C MET A 782 -27.41 -8.78 -22.82
N LYS A 783 -27.12 -8.75 -21.51
CA LYS A 783 -27.10 -7.51 -20.73
C LYS A 783 -25.83 -6.72 -21.06
N ILE A 784 -25.97 -5.41 -21.26
CA ILE A 784 -24.84 -4.49 -21.53
C ILE A 784 -24.67 -3.45 -20.41
N LEU A 785 -25.75 -3.03 -19.74
CA LEU A 785 -25.68 -2.18 -18.55
C LEU A 785 -26.55 -2.79 -17.43
N SER A 786 -26.08 -2.74 -16.19
CA SER A 786 -26.75 -3.29 -15.00
C SER A 786 -26.89 -2.21 -13.92
N GLY A 787 -28.05 -2.10 -13.30
CA GLY A 787 -28.32 -1.11 -12.26
C GLY A 787 -29.79 -0.69 -12.25
N GLY A 788 -30.21 0.12 -11.28
CA GLY A 788 -31.52 0.78 -11.34
C GLY A 788 -31.53 1.77 -12.51
N PHE A 789 -32.44 1.58 -13.46
CA PHE A 789 -32.38 2.21 -14.78
C PHE A 789 -33.43 3.31 -14.95
N THR A 790 -33.09 4.40 -15.65
CA THR A 790 -34.01 5.44 -16.08
C THR A 790 -33.50 6.09 -17.37
N ALA A 791 -34.18 5.82 -18.50
CA ALA A 791 -33.83 6.39 -19.80
C ALA A 791 -35.03 6.51 -20.75
N PRO A 792 -35.06 7.52 -21.65
CA PRO A 792 -36.02 7.58 -22.74
C PRO A 792 -35.53 6.72 -23.92
N LEU A 793 -35.84 5.42 -23.88
CA LEU A 793 -35.29 4.42 -24.81
C LEU A 793 -35.64 4.67 -26.29
N GLU A 794 -36.74 5.37 -26.58
CA GLU A 794 -37.09 5.84 -27.92
C GLU A 794 -36.06 6.80 -28.55
N ASN A 795 -35.24 7.46 -27.72
CA ASN A 795 -34.21 8.40 -28.15
C ASN A 795 -32.81 7.77 -28.31
N LEU A 796 -32.68 6.45 -28.10
CA LEU A 796 -31.42 5.72 -28.30
C LEU A 796 -31.34 5.10 -29.70
N THR A 797 -30.37 5.55 -30.48
CA THR A 797 -30.08 5.01 -31.83
C THR A 797 -29.07 3.86 -31.76
N VAL A 798 -29.24 2.83 -32.60
CA VAL A 798 -28.36 1.64 -32.64
C VAL A 798 -27.58 1.58 -33.94
N ASP A 799 -26.25 1.44 -33.81
CA ASP A 799 -25.33 1.19 -34.92
C ASP A 799 -24.65 -0.17 -34.72
N ALA A 800 -25.09 -1.14 -35.52
CA ALA A 800 -24.54 -2.50 -35.58
C ALA A 800 -23.79 -2.75 -36.92
N SER A 801 -23.26 -1.69 -37.55
CA SER A 801 -22.60 -1.76 -38.86
C SER A 801 -21.39 -2.72 -38.88
N ALA A 802 -20.68 -2.89 -37.76
CA ALA A 802 -19.54 -3.79 -37.63
C ALA A 802 -19.92 -5.29 -37.66
N ILE A 803 -21.20 -5.64 -37.44
CA ILE A 803 -21.73 -7.02 -37.49
C ILE A 803 -22.80 -7.16 -38.58
N PRO A 804 -22.49 -6.88 -39.87
CA PRO A 804 -23.48 -6.55 -40.90
C PRO A 804 -24.45 -7.67 -41.30
N LYS A 805 -24.26 -8.90 -40.80
CA LYS A 805 -25.17 -10.05 -40.98
C LYS A 805 -26.22 -10.19 -39.87
N PHE A 806 -26.13 -9.39 -38.81
CA PHE A 806 -26.99 -9.43 -37.63
C PHE A 806 -27.76 -8.12 -37.46
N SER A 807 -28.94 -8.19 -36.86
CA SER A 807 -29.68 -7.07 -36.31
C SER A 807 -29.46 -7.03 -34.80
N VAL A 808 -29.42 -5.84 -34.23
CA VAL A 808 -29.45 -5.62 -32.78
C VAL A 808 -30.54 -4.60 -32.47
N CYS A 809 -31.35 -4.85 -31.45
CA CYS A 809 -32.20 -3.85 -30.83
C CYS A 809 -31.93 -3.78 -29.32
N LEU A 810 -32.32 -2.67 -28.70
CA LEU A 810 -32.22 -2.48 -27.26
C LEU A 810 -33.53 -2.89 -26.59
N LYS A 811 -33.43 -3.34 -25.34
CA LYS A 811 -34.57 -3.72 -24.51
C LYS A 811 -34.31 -3.36 -23.05
N GLU A 812 -35.25 -2.65 -22.44
CA GLU A 812 -35.26 -2.38 -21.00
C GLU A 812 -35.67 -3.63 -20.20
N LYS A 813 -35.15 -3.72 -18.98
CA LYS A 813 -35.72 -4.48 -17.87
C LYS A 813 -35.45 -3.73 -16.57
N GLU A 814 -36.19 -4.10 -15.53
CA GLU A 814 -36.01 -3.62 -14.15
C GLU A 814 -34.55 -3.75 -13.63
N ASP A 815 -33.78 -4.69 -14.18
CA ASP A 815 -32.38 -4.97 -13.82
C ASP A 815 -31.33 -4.44 -14.82
N GLY A 816 -31.73 -3.60 -15.80
CA GLY A 816 -30.83 -2.86 -16.69
C GLY A 816 -31.12 -2.98 -18.19
N LEU A 817 -30.12 -2.59 -19.01
CA LEU A 817 -30.23 -2.51 -20.47
C LEU A 817 -29.69 -3.76 -21.17
N TYR A 818 -30.48 -4.33 -22.07
CA TYR A 818 -30.13 -5.51 -22.86
C TYR A 818 -29.99 -5.20 -24.35
N ALA A 819 -28.98 -5.79 -24.99
CA ALA A 819 -28.87 -5.92 -26.42
C ALA A 819 -29.48 -7.25 -26.86
N VAL A 820 -30.41 -7.22 -27.83
CA VAL A 820 -31.05 -8.42 -28.39
C VAL A 820 -30.54 -8.64 -29.81
N VAL A 821 -29.73 -9.69 -30.00
CA VAL A 821 -29.05 -9.99 -31.27
C VAL A 821 -29.78 -11.09 -32.04
N SER A 822 -30.02 -10.87 -33.33
CA SER A 822 -30.62 -11.86 -34.24
C SER A 822 -29.97 -11.85 -35.63
N PRO A 823 -30.02 -12.95 -36.40
CA PRO A 823 -29.65 -12.93 -37.82
C PRO A 823 -30.57 -12.01 -38.63
N LYS A 824 -30.03 -11.24 -39.58
CA LYS A 824 -30.88 -10.40 -40.46
C LYS A 824 -31.87 -11.25 -41.24
N GLY A 825 -33.12 -10.79 -41.29
CA GLY A 825 -34.25 -11.53 -41.87
C GLY A 825 -35.03 -12.39 -40.88
N THR A 826 -34.56 -12.56 -39.63
CA THR A 826 -35.34 -13.20 -38.57
C THR A 826 -36.31 -12.21 -37.93
N VAL A 827 -37.62 -12.49 -37.98
CA VAL A 827 -38.63 -11.72 -37.25
C VAL A 827 -38.70 -12.19 -35.80
N LEU A 828 -38.16 -11.38 -34.87
CA LEU A 828 -38.39 -11.54 -33.44
C LEU A 828 -39.69 -10.84 -33.04
N LEU A 829 -40.70 -11.62 -32.67
CA LEU A 829 -41.86 -11.14 -31.91
C LEU A 829 -41.42 -10.90 -30.46
N VAL A 830 -40.79 -9.76 -30.21
CA VAL A 830 -40.58 -9.26 -28.84
C VAL A 830 -41.95 -8.90 -28.26
N ARG A 831 -42.19 -9.31 -27.03
CA ARG A 831 -43.44 -9.14 -26.28
C ARG A 831 -43.12 -8.69 -24.86
#